data_AF-A0A524N9G6-F1
#
_entry.id   AF-A0A524N9G6-F1
#
_cell.length_a   1.000
_cell.length_b   1.000
_cell.length_c   1.000
_cell.angle_alpha   90.00
_cell.angle_beta   90.00
_cell.angle_gamma   90.00
#
_symmetry.space_group_name_H-M   'P 1'
#
loop_
_entity.id
_entity.type
_entity.pdbx_description
1 polymer ?
#
loop_
_entity_poly.entity_id
_entity_poly.type
_entity_poly.pdbx_seq_one_letter_code
_entity_poly.pdbx_strand_id
1 'polypeptide(L)'
;MEKNRLKESRENKIPWKKWGPYLSERQWGTVREDYSHNGDAWNFFTHDHARSRAYRWGEDGIAGISDDKQGLCFALALWNGKDPILKERLFGLTNSQGNHGEDVKEYYFYLDSTPTHSYMKYLYKYPQAAYPYDDLVRTNSQRSRDEMEYELLDTGVFNEDRYFDVFIEYAKAGPEDILVKITAVNRGPEASELHLLPTLWFRNNWSAWIADSNRTDKKPVLRKIKSSKGMSALSVKHPLLGDFVFSCDGDFPLLFTENETNHELLFPGQKNESPHVKDGINDFVVQGHQETVNPALQGTKAAAHFQVNIDAGQSTEIRLRLSKKSSKSEGAVFGDSFEKVFADRLQEANEFYKSVTPASASEDEASVLRQALAGMLWSKQFFFFDGDNWLDEHNSNPLHKGFRSSRNSEWYHMLNEDIISMPDKWEYPWYAAWDLAFHTLPLSIVDPDFAKDQMELMLRALYMHPNGQMPAYEWNFSDVNPPVHAWATLFLHHNEMALHGKADVNFLKSIFNKLLVNFTWWVNRKDRFGKNVFEGGFLGLDNIGIFDRSAHLPTGGNLEQADGTAWMALFSQNMIEMASELSLHDPTYEDMVIKFVEHFHFIAAAMNQPGQDGMWDEEDGFYYDLLRLPDGSAKRLKVRSLVGLLPLCAVTVIEKEQREQNPAAMAQ
;
A
#
# COMPACT_ATOMS: atom_id res chain seq x y z
N MET A 1 15.13 18.03 -15.01
CA MET A 1 14.99 16.61 -15.41
C MET A 1 14.79 15.74 -14.18
N GLU A 2 13.93 14.72 -14.27
CA GLU A 2 13.57 13.85 -13.14
C GLU A 2 14.75 13.11 -12.49
N LYS A 3 15.70 12.61 -13.30
CA LYS A 3 16.94 11.98 -12.80
C LYS A 3 17.74 12.89 -11.86
N ASN A 4 17.73 14.22 -12.12
CA ASN A 4 18.40 15.17 -11.25
C ASN A 4 17.68 15.30 -9.90
N ARG A 5 16.34 15.20 -9.86
CA ARG A 5 15.59 15.24 -8.59
C ARG A 5 15.83 14.00 -7.75
N LEU A 6 15.94 12.83 -8.37
CA LEU A 6 16.35 11.61 -7.67
C LEU A 6 17.75 11.78 -7.07
N LYS A 7 18.70 12.28 -7.86
CA LYS A 7 20.05 12.58 -7.39
C LYS A 7 20.06 13.62 -6.25
N GLU A 8 19.29 14.69 -6.39
CA GLU A 8 19.12 15.71 -5.34
C GLU A 8 18.50 15.13 -4.06
N SER A 9 17.54 14.22 -4.18
CA SER A 9 16.94 13.53 -3.05
C SER A 9 17.96 12.61 -2.36
N ARG A 10 18.76 11.86 -3.13
CA ARG A 10 19.79 10.94 -2.63
C ARG A 10 20.95 11.68 -1.96
N GLU A 11 21.55 12.65 -2.66
CA GLU A 11 22.80 13.31 -2.29
C GLU A 11 22.59 14.59 -1.46
N ASN A 12 21.67 15.45 -1.88
CA ASN A 12 21.44 16.76 -1.26
C ASN A 12 20.32 16.73 -0.21
N LYS A 13 19.66 15.57 -0.04
CA LYS A 13 18.52 15.36 0.86
C LYS A 13 17.38 16.37 0.64
N ILE A 14 17.20 16.81 -0.61
CA ILE A 14 16.05 17.65 -0.97
C ILE A 14 14.78 16.78 -0.88
N PRO A 15 13.74 17.20 -0.13
CA PRO A 15 12.63 16.33 0.26
C PRO A 15 11.57 16.21 -0.85
N TRP A 16 11.97 15.91 -2.09
CA TRP A 16 11.06 15.79 -3.23
C TRP A 16 9.94 14.76 -3.00
N LYS A 17 10.26 13.67 -2.29
CA LYS A 17 9.32 12.58 -1.93
C LYS A 17 8.50 12.88 -0.67
N LYS A 18 8.63 14.05 -0.05
CA LYS A 18 7.82 14.42 1.12
C LYS A 18 6.33 14.40 0.82
N TRP A 19 5.93 14.80 -0.38
CA TRP A 19 4.53 14.75 -0.81
C TRP A 19 4.35 13.67 -1.87
N GLY A 20 3.31 12.85 -1.75
CA GLY A 20 3.05 11.78 -2.70
C GLY A 20 1.66 11.19 -2.52
N PRO A 21 1.31 10.15 -3.29
CA PRO A 21 -0.01 9.53 -3.30
C PRO A 21 -0.25 8.63 -2.08
N TYR A 22 0.11 9.09 -0.88
CA TYR A 22 0.25 8.26 0.31
C TYR A 22 -1.06 8.01 1.08
N LEU A 23 -2.19 8.53 0.60
CA LEU A 23 -3.51 8.13 1.09
C LEU A 23 -3.86 6.75 0.56
N SER A 24 -4.60 5.98 1.35
CA SER A 24 -5.24 4.77 0.86
C SER A 24 -6.42 5.11 -0.06
N GLU A 25 -6.84 4.18 -0.92
CA GLU A 25 -8.16 4.29 -1.57
C GLU A 25 -9.27 3.74 -0.65
N ARG A 26 -8.89 2.95 0.38
CA ARG A 26 -9.78 2.44 1.44
C ARG A 26 -9.07 2.37 2.80
N GLN A 27 -9.61 3.04 3.81
CA GLN A 27 -9.15 2.91 5.20
C GLN A 27 -10.19 2.21 6.10
N TRP A 28 -11.47 2.27 5.74
CA TRP A 28 -12.55 1.54 6.40
C TRP A 28 -12.40 0.02 6.24
N GLY A 29 -12.89 -0.75 7.21
CA GLY A 29 -12.81 -2.21 7.20
C GLY A 29 -11.40 -2.79 7.32
N THR A 30 -10.43 -2.02 7.80
CA THR A 30 -9.04 -2.49 8.03
C THR A 30 -8.87 -3.03 9.44
N VAL A 31 -7.89 -3.92 9.63
CA VAL A 31 -7.60 -4.56 10.92
C VAL A 31 -7.18 -3.53 11.97
N ARG A 32 -6.34 -2.56 11.60
CA ARG A 32 -5.92 -1.50 12.53
C ARG A 32 -7.09 -0.64 13.02
N GLU A 33 -8.13 -0.45 12.21
CA GLU A 33 -9.34 0.30 12.58
C GLU A 33 -10.40 -0.56 13.31
N ASP A 34 -10.15 -1.86 13.50
CA ASP A 34 -11.03 -2.79 14.19
C ASP A 34 -10.92 -2.64 15.71
N TYR A 35 -12.04 -2.30 16.35
CA TYR A 35 -12.21 -2.31 17.81
C TYR A 35 -13.46 -3.11 18.21
N SER A 36 -13.85 -4.06 17.36
CA SER A 36 -14.90 -5.01 17.67
C SER A 36 -14.43 -6.03 18.72
N HIS A 37 -15.38 -6.66 19.40
CA HIS A 37 -15.05 -7.66 20.42
C HIS A 37 -14.69 -9.03 19.82
N ASN A 38 -14.97 -9.24 18.53
CA ASN A 38 -14.86 -10.51 17.81
C ASN A 38 -13.85 -10.47 16.65
N GLY A 39 -13.20 -9.33 16.40
CA GLY A 39 -12.22 -9.20 15.30
C GLY A 39 -12.84 -9.00 13.91
N ASP A 40 -14.10 -8.57 13.84
CA ASP A 40 -14.86 -8.31 12.61
C ASP A 40 -14.68 -6.87 12.11
N ALA A 41 -13.50 -6.61 11.54
CA ALA A 41 -13.10 -5.30 11.04
C ALA A 41 -14.11 -4.70 10.04
N TRP A 42 -14.61 -5.53 9.11
CA TRP A 42 -15.51 -5.12 8.02
C TRP A 42 -16.84 -4.57 8.51
N ASN A 43 -17.46 -5.24 9.49
CA ASN A 43 -18.75 -4.81 10.03
C ASN A 43 -18.61 -3.78 11.15
N PHE A 44 -17.42 -3.60 11.72
CA PHE A 44 -17.17 -2.63 12.78
C PHE A 44 -17.01 -1.20 12.28
N PHE A 45 -16.19 -1.00 11.25
CA PHE A 45 -15.94 0.30 10.63
C PHE A 45 -16.28 0.22 9.14
N THR A 46 -17.56 0.31 8.83
CA THR A 46 -18.10 0.19 7.48
C THR A 46 -17.81 1.42 6.61
N HIS A 47 -17.97 1.25 5.29
CA HIS A 47 -17.98 2.37 4.33
C HIS A 47 -18.98 3.48 4.72
N ASP A 48 -20.16 3.14 5.26
CA ASP A 48 -21.16 4.13 5.67
C ASP A 48 -20.65 4.99 6.84
N HIS A 49 -20.00 4.37 7.83
CA HIS A 49 -19.38 5.09 8.94
C HIS A 49 -18.21 5.98 8.49
N ALA A 50 -17.50 5.63 7.41
CA ALA A 50 -16.30 6.34 6.93
C ALA A 50 -16.48 7.84 6.71
N ARG A 51 -17.68 8.29 6.27
CA ARG A 51 -17.96 9.72 6.06
C ARG A 51 -18.08 10.49 7.38
N SER A 52 -18.50 9.81 8.45
CA SER A 52 -18.87 10.41 9.73
C SER A 52 -17.89 10.11 10.86
N ARG A 53 -17.03 9.09 10.72
CA ARG A 53 -16.08 8.64 11.74
C ARG A 53 -14.65 9.00 11.35
N ALA A 54 -13.90 9.67 12.22
CA ALA A 54 -12.48 9.92 12.01
C ALA A 54 -11.69 8.61 12.12
N TYR A 55 -10.68 8.44 11.27
CA TYR A 55 -9.77 7.30 11.30
C TYR A 55 -8.68 7.52 12.35
N ARG A 56 -8.10 6.43 12.83
CA ARG A 56 -7.07 6.48 13.86
C ARG A 56 -5.67 6.31 13.26
N TRP A 57 -5.54 5.36 12.35
CA TRP A 57 -4.24 4.84 11.90
C TRP A 57 -3.88 5.26 10.48
N GLY A 58 -4.82 5.84 9.73
CA GLY A 58 -4.59 6.28 8.36
C GLY A 58 -5.67 7.27 7.89
N GLU A 59 -5.71 7.52 6.59
CA GLU A 59 -6.73 8.32 5.90
C GLU A 59 -6.92 7.75 4.49
N ASP A 60 -8.11 7.95 3.92
CA ASP A 60 -8.44 7.58 2.53
C ASP A 60 -8.98 8.76 1.72
N GLY A 61 -8.90 8.66 0.40
CA GLY A 61 -9.49 9.64 -0.50
C GLY A 61 -9.13 9.44 -1.97
N ILE A 62 -10.08 9.72 -2.87
CA ILE A 62 -9.93 9.53 -4.31
C ILE A 62 -8.79 10.40 -4.86
N ALA A 63 -7.84 9.74 -5.53
CA ALA A 63 -6.66 10.37 -6.12
C ALA A 63 -5.87 11.23 -5.11
N GLY A 64 -5.88 10.82 -3.84
CA GLY A 64 -5.39 11.62 -2.72
C GLY A 64 -3.88 11.69 -2.59
N ILE A 65 -3.38 12.81 -2.06
CA ILE A 65 -1.97 13.01 -1.68
C ILE A 65 -1.84 13.45 -0.22
N SER A 66 -0.73 13.13 0.43
CA SER A 66 -0.36 13.69 1.72
C SER A 66 1.14 13.95 1.81
N ASP A 67 1.55 14.60 2.91
CA ASP A 67 2.93 14.50 3.34
C ASP A 67 3.28 13.07 3.79
N ASP A 68 4.57 12.80 3.96
CA ASP A 68 5.18 11.51 4.26
C ASP A 68 4.89 10.98 5.66
N LYS A 69 4.23 11.79 6.51
CA LYS A 69 3.68 11.39 7.82
C LYS A 69 2.15 11.51 7.90
N GLN A 70 1.52 11.75 6.75
CA GLN A 70 0.07 11.91 6.60
C GLN A 70 -0.52 12.90 7.63
N GLY A 71 0.21 13.98 7.92
CA GLY A 71 -0.27 15.05 8.80
C GLY A 71 -1.32 15.92 8.11
N LEU A 72 -1.12 16.18 6.82
CA LEU A 72 -1.98 16.98 5.96
C LEU A 72 -2.31 16.22 4.67
N CYS A 73 -3.61 16.04 4.44
CA CYS A 73 -4.18 15.28 3.33
C CYS A 73 -4.92 16.19 2.36
N PHE A 74 -4.89 15.83 1.08
CA PHE A 74 -5.68 16.42 0.02
C PHE A 74 -6.29 15.31 -0.85
N ALA A 75 -7.57 15.43 -1.20
CA ALA A 75 -8.23 14.54 -2.16
C ALA A 75 -9.44 15.23 -2.81
N LEU A 76 -9.97 14.61 -3.86
CA LEU A 76 -11.18 15.08 -4.52
C LEU A 76 -12.43 14.41 -3.92
N ALA A 77 -13.44 15.23 -3.61
CA ALA A 77 -14.80 14.77 -3.39
C ALA A 77 -15.72 15.26 -4.53
N LEU A 78 -16.72 14.45 -4.90
CA LEU A 78 -17.65 14.77 -6.00
C LEU A 78 -19.11 14.59 -5.60
N TRP A 79 -20.01 15.28 -6.29
CA TRP A 79 -21.45 15.03 -6.24
C TRP A 79 -22.11 15.36 -7.57
N ASN A 80 -22.90 14.44 -8.10
CA ASN A 80 -23.63 14.57 -9.38
C ASN A 80 -25.04 15.19 -9.22
N GLY A 81 -25.36 15.73 -8.04
CA GLY A 81 -26.69 16.25 -7.71
C GLY A 81 -27.73 15.18 -7.35
N LYS A 82 -27.37 13.89 -7.39
CA LYS A 82 -28.29 12.75 -7.22
C LYS A 82 -27.82 11.72 -6.20
N ASP A 83 -26.51 11.58 -6.00
CA ASP A 83 -25.96 10.62 -5.06
C ASP A 83 -26.43 10.93 -3.63
N PRO A 84 -26.68 9.91 -2.80
CA PRO A 84 -27.13 10.10 -1.42
C PRO A 84 -26.03 10.64 -0.49
N ILE A 85 -24.78 10.64 -0.96
CA ILE A 85 -23.60 11.11 -0.25
C ILE A 85 -22.60 11.74 -1.22
N LEU A 86 -21.66 12.51 -0.69
CA LEU A 86 -20.47 12.88 -1.42
C LEU A 86 -19.62 11.64 -1.74
N LYS A 87 -19.20 11.52 -3.00
CA LYS A 87 -18.20 10.55 -3.42
C LYS A 87 -16.82 11.05 -3.02
N GLU A 88 -16.41 10.74 -1.79
CA GLU A 88 -15.10 11.11 -1.21
C GLU A 88 -14.07 9.97 -1.27
N ARG A 89 -14.54 8.72 -1.44
CA ARG A 89 -13.76 7.49 -1.38
C ARG A 89 -14.38 6.43 -2.28
N LEU A 90 -13.58 5.45 -2.68
CA LEU A 90 -14.02 4.35 -3.52
C LEU A 90 -14.88 3.36 -2.73
N PHE A 91 -15.97 2.92 -3.35
CA PHE A 91 -16.86 1.90 -2.80
C PHE A 91 -16.51 0.50 -3.30
N GLY A 92 -16.82 -0.50 -2.48
CA GLY A 92 -16.76 -1.90 -2.88
C GLY A 92 -17.36 -2.81 -1.83
N LEU A 93 -17.30 -4.10 -2.11
CA LEU A 93 -17.93 -5.16 -1.34
C LEU A 93 -16.95 -5.76 -0.33
N THR A 94 -17.47 -6.19 0.81
CA THR A 94 -16.73 -7.00 1.77
C THR A 94 -16.71 -8.47 1.36
N ASN A 95 -15.86 -9.28 2.00
CA ASN A 95 -15.81 -10.74 1.79
C ASN A 95 -17.17 -11.46 1.87
N SER A 96 -18.10 -10.98 2.69
CA SER A 96 -19.42 -11.58 2.85
C SER A 96 -20.47 -11.04 1.87
N GLN A 97 -20.16 -9.96 1.16
CA GLN A 97 -21.05 -9.29 0.21
C GLN A 97 -20.76 -9.70 -1.24
N GLY A 98 -19.50 -9.94 -1.60
CA GLY A 98 -19.11 -10.43 -2.92
C GLY A 98 -19.19 -11.95 -3.01
N ASN A 99 -19.53 -12.47 -4.19
CA ASN A 99 -19.55 -13.91 -4.47
C ASN A 99 -18.14 -14.51 -4.57
N HIS A 100 -17.12 -13.69 -4.87
CA HIS A 100 -15.69 -14.08 -4.87
C HIS A 100 -14.84 -13.35 -3.82
N GLY A 101 -15.46 -12.61 -2.90
CA GLY A 101 -14.76 -11.93 -1.81
C GLY A 101 -14.84 -10.41 -1.90
N GLU A 102 -13.76 -9.74 -1.52
CA GLU A 102 -13.61 -8.29 -1.59
C GLU A 102 -13.57 -7.82 -3.04
N ASP A 103 -14.25 -6.71 -3.34
CA ASP A 103 -14.46 -6.33 -4.74
C ASP A 103 -14.76 -4.82 -4.87
N VAL A 104 -13.81 -4.06 -5.44
CA VAL A 104 -13.99 -2.63 -5.69
C VAL A 104 -14.97 -2.42 -6.84
N LYS A 105 -16.02 -1.63 -6.61
CA LYS A 105 -17.08 -1.42 -7.60
C LYS A 105 -16.93 -0.13 -8.39
N GLU A 106 -15.71 0.36 -8.56
CA GLU A 106 -15.40 1.67 -9.12
C GLU A 106 -14.45 1.53 -10.32
N TYR A 107 -14.49 2.47 -11.27
CA TYR A 107 -13.54 2.51 -12.37
C TYR A 107 -12.61 3.71 -12.25
N TYR A 108 -11.34 3.40 -12.02
CA TYR A 108 -10.28 4.38 -11.90
C TYR A 108 -8.98 3.84 -12.48
N PHE A 109 -8.10 4.76 -12.87
CA PHE A 109 -6.88 4.43 -13.58
C PHE A 109 -5.73 5.32 -13.12
N TYR A 110 -4.64 4.69 -12.68
CA TYR A 110 -3.34 5.33 -12.55
C TYR A 110 -2.77 5.52 -13.95
N LEU A 111 -2.74 6.77 -14.43
CA LEU A 111 -2.32 7.07 -15.80
C LEU A 111 -0.84 7.44 -15.89
N ASP A 112 -0.29 8.10 -14.86
CA ASP A 112 1.09 8.55 -14.85
C ASP A 112 1.59 8.86 -13.43
N SER A 113 2.88 8.65 -13.18
CA SER A 113 3.59 9.17 -12.00
C SER A 113 5.09 9.13 -12.22
N THR A 114 5.81 10.18 -11.85
CA THR A 114 7.28 10.12 -11.74
C THR A 114 7.70 9.59 -10.35
N PRO A 115 8.91 9.04 -10.18
CA PRO A 115 9.34 8.46 -8.90
C PRO A 115 9.48 9.49 -7.76
N THR A 116 9.69 10.77 -8.08
CA THR A 116 9.60 11.85 -7.09
C THR A 116 8.20 12.44 -6.94
N HIS A 117 7.21 11.88 -7.62
CA HIS A 117 5.83 12.37 -7.69
C HIS A 117 5.78 13.84 -8.14
N SER A 118 6.74 14.24 -8.98
CA SER A 118 6.85 15.59 -9.52
C SER A 118 5.83 15.85 -10.63
N TYR A 119 5.37 14.79 -11.30
CA TYR A 119 4.17 14.74 -12.13
C TYR A 119 3.37 13.49 -11.73
N MET A 120 2.05 13.61 -11.64
CA MET A 120 1.14 12.47 -11.47
C MET A 120 -0.17 12.74 -12.20
N LYS A 121 -0.81 11.68 -12.70
CA LYS A 121 -2.11 11.73 -13.38
C LYS A 121 -2.98 10.53 -13.03
N TYR A 122 -4.22 10.81 -12.66
CA TYR A 122 -5.25 9.84 -12.29
C TYR A 122 -6.53 10.12 -13.11
N LEU A 123 -7.29 9.08 -13.44
CA LEU A 123 -8.62 9.20 -14.04
C LEU A 123 -9.64 8.46 -13.17
N TYR A 124 -10.73 9.14 -12.81
CA TYR A 124 -11.91 8.54 -12.19
C TYR A 124 -13.11 8.62 -13.14
N LYS A 125 -13.90 7.55 -13.25
CA LYS A 125 -15.16 7.56 -14.00
C LYS A 125 -16.33 7.69 -13.04
N TYR A 126 -16.99 8.85 -13.08
CA TYR A 126 -18.07 9.18 -12.14
C TYR A 126 -19.44 9.22 -12.84
N PRO A 127 -20.44 8.41 -12.44
CA PRO A 127 -21.74 8.37 -13.11
C PRO A 127 -22.56 9.66 -12.93
N GLN A 128 -23.37 9.98 -13.95
CA GLN A 128 -24.34 11.09 -13.90
C GLN A 128 -25.66 10.71 -13.22
N ALA A 129 -25.94 9.42 -13.10
CA ALA A 129 -27.06 8.88 -12.33
C ALA A 129 -26.61 8.59 -10.89
N ALA A 130 -27.58 8.47 -9.99
CA ALA A 130 -27.30 8.09 -8.60
C ALA A 130 -26.54 6.75 -8.57
N TYR A 131 -25.46 6.70 -7.80
CA TYR A 131 -24.62 5.53 -7.70
C TYR A 131 -25.38 4.33 -7.07
N PRO A 132 -25.36 3.14 -7.69
CA PRO A 132 -26.26 2.02 -7.35
C PRO A 132 -25.73 1.15 -6.19
N TYR A 133 -25.45 1.75 -5.02
CA TYR A 133 -24.88 1.06 -3.85
C TYR A 133 -25.65 -0.21 -3.44
N ASP A 134 -26.96 -0.08 -3.19
CA ASP A 134 -27.79 -1.18 -2.69
C ASP A 134 -27.96 -2.31 -3.72
N ASP A 135 -28.02 -1.97 -5.01
CA ASP A 135 -28.17 -2.97 -6.07
C ASP A 135 -26.92 -3.84 -6.20
N LEU A 136 -25.73 -3.21 -6.14
CA LEU A 136 -24.45 -3.92 -6.15
C LEU A 136 -24.33 -4.90 -4.99
N VAL A 137 -24.65 -4.47 -3.77
CA VAL A 137 -24.57 -5.33 -2.57
C VAL A 137 -25.59 -6.47 -2.63
N ARG A 138 -26.86 -6.14 -2.89
CA ARG A 138 -27.95 -7.12 -2.88
C ARG A 138 -27.79 -8.17 -3.98
N THR A 139 -27.40 -7.77 -5.19
CA THR A 139 -27.29 -8.70 -6.31
C THR A 139 -26.09 -9.62 -6.14
N ASN A 140 -24.91 -9.11 -5.74
CA ASN A 140 -23.74 -9.96 -5.52
C ASN A 140 -23.91 -10.94 -4.35
N SER A 141 -24.52 -10.50 -3.24
CA SER A 141 -24.78 -11.40 -2.09
C SER A 141 -25.74 -12.57 -2.40
N GLN A 142 -26.47 -12.52 -3.51
CA GLN A 142 -27.36 -13.59 -3.97
C GLN A 142 -26.70 -14.52 -4.99
N ARG A 143 -25.54 -14.16 -5.53
CA ARG A 143 -24.79 -14.97 -6.49
C ARG A 143 -23.99 -16.04 -5.78
N SER A 144 -23.88 -17.18 -6.44
CA SER A 144 -23.00 -18.28 -6.04
C SER A 144 -21.57 -18.07 -6.54
N ARG A 145 -20.64 -18.87 -6.02
CA ARG A 145 -19.22 -18.90 -6.46
C ARG A 145 -19.02 -19.42 -7.89
N ASP A 146 -20.07 -19.98 -8.50
CA ASP A 146 -20.04 -20.48 -9.88
C ASP A 146 -20.50 -19.40 -10.89
N GLU A 147 -21.02 -18.27 -10.40
CA GLU A 147 -21.47 -17.15 -11.21
C GLU A 147 -20.40 -16.05 -11.28
N MET A 148 -20.37 -15.30 -12.38
CA MET A 148 -19.50 -14.11 -12.49
C MET A 148 -19.91 -13.03 -11.48
N GLU A 149 -19.01 -12.11 -11.14
CA GLU A 149 -19.35 -10.92 -10.35
C GLU A 149 -20.37 -10.02 -11.08
N TYR A 150 -21.22 -9.32 -10.32
CA TYR A 150 -22.09 -8.27 -10.85
C TYR A 150 -21.36 -6.94 -10.74
N GLU A 151 -20.99 -6.38 -11.88
CA GLU A 151 -20.14 -5.21 -11.97
C GLU A 151 -20.93 -3.90 -12.07
N LEU A 152 -20.27 -2.77 -11.79
CA LEU A 152 -20.88 -1.45 -11.94
C LEU A 152 -21.40 -1.22 -13.38
N LEU A 153 -20.71 -1.76 -14.39
CA LEU A 153 -21.18 -1.72 -15.78
C LEU A 153 -22.53 -2.43 -15.99
N ASP A 154 -22.78 -3.53 -15.28
CA ASP A 154 -24.00 -4.34 -15.45
C ASP A 154 -25.26 -3.62 -14.95
N THR A 155 -25.09 -2.64 -14.06
CA THR A 155 -26.20 -1.81 -13.52
C THR A 155 -26.80 -0.88 -14.58
N GLY A 156 -26.09 -0.67 -15.70
CA GLY A 156 -26.49 0.27 -16.75
C GLY A 156 -26.28 1.74 -16.38
N VAL A 157 -25.62 2.05 -15.26
CA VAL A 157 -25.36 3.44 -14.83
C VAL A 157 -24.53 4.25 -15.84
N PHE A 158 -23.78 3.55 -16.70
CA PHE A 158 -22.95 4.13 -17.76
C PHE A 158 -23.56 4.04 -19.16
N ASN A 159 -24.81 3.58 -19.29
CA ASN A 159 -25.50 3.52 -20.59
C ASN A 159 -25.52 4.89 -21.26
N GLU A 160 -25.36 4.91 -22.59
CA GLU A 160 -25.28 6.13 -23.40
C GLU A 160 -24.12 7.06 -22.98
N ASP A 161 -23.03 6.51 -22.46
CA ASP A 161 -21.85 7.25 -21.99
C ASP A 161 -22.18 8.28 -20.89
N ARG A 162 -23.22 8.03 -20.07
CA ARG A 162 -23.70 8.96 -19.02
C ARG A 162 -22.80 8.99 -17.78
N TYR A 163 -21.57 9.43 -17.96
CA TYR A 163 -20.57 9.65 -16.92
C TYR A 163 -19.70 10.88 -17.20
N PHE A 164 -18.93 11.24 -16.18
CA PHE A 164 -17.83 12.17 -16.27
C PHE A 164 -16.52 11.40 -16.25
N ASP A 165 -15.64 11.67 -17.23
CA ASP A 165 -14.22 11.39 -17.03
C ASP A 165 -13.64 12.54 -16.20
N VAL A 166 -13.13 12.23 -15.02
CA VAL A 166 -12.51 13.22 -14.12
C VAL A 166 -11.03 12.94 -14.00
N PHE A 167 -10.22 13.80 -14.63
CA PHE A 167 -8.77 13.74 -14.55
C PHE A 167 -8.28 14.57 -13.38
N ILE A 168 -7.40 14.00 -12.56
CA ILE A 168 -6.70 14.68 -11.47
C ILE A 168 -5.21 14.64 -11.78
N GLU A 169 -4.60 15.81 -11.96
CA GLU A 169 -3.19 15.97 -12.29
C GLU A 169 -2.47 16.79 -11.23
N TYR A 170 -1.28 16.34 -10.84
CA TYR A 170 -0.39 17.00 -9.90
C TYR A 170 0.92 17.37 -10.59
N ALA A 171 1.43 18.57 -10.30
CA ALA A 171 2.75 19.00 -10.74
C ALA A 171 3.47 19.74 -9.61
N LYS A 172 4.75 19.42 -9.37
CA LYS A 172 5.56 20.11 -8.37
C LYS A 172 6.39 21.22 -8.99
N ALA A 173 6.24 22.44 -8.48
CA ALA A 173 7.19 23.53 -8.73
C ALA A 173 8.43 23.40 -7.82
N GLY A 174 8.25 22.81 -6.64
CA GLY A 174 9.29 22.48 -5.67
C GLY A 174 8.82 21.40 -4.68
N PRO A 175 9.67 20.96 -3.75
CA PRO A 175 9.34 19.88 -2.80
C PRO A 175 8.11 20.16 -1.92
N GLU A 176 7.80 21.43 -1.65
CA GLU A 176 6.68 21.87 -0.81
C GLU A 176 5.79 22.89 -1.55
N ASP A 177 5.71 22.76 -2.88
CA ASP A 177 4.90 23.60 -3.78
C ASP A 177 4.26 22.73 -4.86
N ILE A 178 2.99 22.37 -4.62
CA ILE A 178 2.20 21.40 -5.37
C ILE A 178 1.07 22.13 -6.09
N LEU A 179 1.01 21.97 -7.40
CA LEU A 179 -0.05 22.46 -8.26
C LEU A 179 -0.99 21.30 -8.58
N VAL A 180 -2.29 21.59 -8.67
CA VAL A 180 -3.33 20.61 -8.98
C VAL A 180 -4.19 21.13 -10.12
N LYS A 181 -4.46 20.27 -11.10
CA LYS A 181 -5.47 20.47 -12.14
C LYS A 181 -6.51 19.36 -12.03
N ILE A 182 -7.78 19.73 -11.99
CA ILE A 182 -8.88 18.77 -12.07
C ILE A 182 -9.70 19.12 -13.29
N THR A 183 -9.76 18.21 -14.26
CA THR A 183 -10.54 18.39 -15.50
C THR A 183 -11.67 17.38 -15.53
N ALA A 184 -12.91 17.85 -15.58
CA ALA A 184 -14.08 16.99 -15.74
C ALA A 184 -14.63 17.14 -17.16
N VAL A 185 -14.83 16.00 -17.84
CA VAL A 185 -15.39 15.93 -19.19
C VAL A 185 -16.73 15.22 -19.11
N ASN A 186 -17.81 15.87 -19.54
CA ASN A 186 -19.11 15.23 -19.68
C ASN A 186 -19.11 14.35 -20.93
N ARG A 187 -19.18 13.03 -20.77
CA ARG A 187 -19.26 12.07 -21.89
C ARG A 187 -20.69 11.83 -22.37
N GLY A 188 -21.67 12.19 -21.56
CA GLY A 188 -23.08 11.95 -21.84
C GLY A 188 -23.66 12.88 -22.92
N PRO A 189 -24.87 12.56 -23.39
CA PRO A 189 -25.52 13.26 -24.50
C PRO A 189 -26.18 14.58 -24.10
N GLU A 190 -26.29 14.86 -22.80
CA GLU A 190 -27.01 16.01 -22.24
C GLU A 190 -26.12 16.80 -21.29
N ALA A 191 -26.45 18.08 -21.08
CA ALA A 191 -25.79 18.87 -20.05
C ALA A 191 -26.11 18.28 -18.66
N SER A 192 -25.10 18.17 -17.80
CA SER A 192 -25.25 17.59 -16.46
C SER A 192 -24.53 18.43 -15.42
N GLU A 193 -25.18 18.55 -14.26
CA GLU A 193 -24.62 19.18 -13.07
C GLU A 193 -23.53 18.31 -12.45
N LEU A 194 -22.47 18.97 -11.98
CA LEU A 194 -21.37 18.36 -11.25
C LEU A 194 -20.87 19.33 -10.18
N HIS A 195 -20.64 18.79 -9.00
CA HIS A 195 -19.98 19.47 -7.89
C HIS A 195 -18.61 18.84 -7.71
N LEU A 196 -17.56 19.66 -7.78
CA LEU A 196 -16.19 19.29 -7.45
C LEU A 196 -15.82 19.95 -6.13
N LEU A 197 -15.38 19.15 -5.17
CA LEU A 197 -15.00 19.55 -3.83
C LEU A 197 -13.57 19.09 -3.51
N PRO A 198 -12.54 19.69 -4.12
CA PRO A 198 -11.16 19.49 -3.67
C PRO A 198 -11.05 19.84 -2.18
N THR A 199 -10.69 18.84 -1.38
CA THR A 199 -10.80 18.87 0.07
C THR A 199 -9.42 18.70 0.70
N LEU A 200 -9.13 19.53 1.69
CA LEU A 200 -7.91 19.54 2.47
C LEU A 200 -8.26 19.26 3.94
N TRP A 201 -7.56 18.34 4.60
CA TRP A 201 -7.79 18.04 6.02
C TRP A 201 -6.54 17.56 6.75
N PHE A 202 -6.54 17.67 8.07
CA PHE A 202 -5.52 17.05 8.92
C PHE A 202 -6.00 15.67 9.40
N ARG A 203 -5.10 14.68 9.42
CA ARG A 203 -5.36 13.40 10.09
C ARG A 203 -5.58 13.65 11.57
N ASN A 204 -6.63 13.05 12.14
CA ASN A 204 -6.97 13.30 13.53
C ASN A 204 -6.03 12.55 14.49
N ASN A 205 -5.06 13.28 15.03
CA ASN A 205 -4.14 12.79 16.06
C ASN A 205 -4.23 13.60 17.36
N TRP A 206 -5.30 14.38 17.56
CA TRP A 206 -5.47 15.26 18.73
C TRP A 206 -6.64 14.87 19.62
N SER A 207 -7.60 14.09 19.11
CA SER A 207 -8.78 13.71 19.89
C SER A 207 -8.41 12.95 21.17
N ALA A 208 -9.23 13.13 22.22
CA ALA A 208 -8.97 12.56 23.53
C ALA A 208 -8.95 11.03 23.55
N TRP A 209 -9.60 10.39 22.57
CA TRP A 209 -9.59 8.94 22.40
C TRP A 209 -8.31 8.41 21.75
N ILE A 210 -7.37 9.25 21.31
CA ILE A 210 -6.02 8.84 20.86
C ILE A 210 -5.13 8.61 22.09
N ALA A 211 -4.36 7.52 22.08
CA ALA A 211 -3.39 7.20 23.14
C ALA A 211 -2.42 8.37 23.39
N ASP A 212 -2.11 8.66 24.65
CA ASP A 212 -1.30 9.82 25.05
C ASP A 212 0.09 9.85 24.36
N SER A 213 0.69 8.69 24.08
CA SER A 213 1.98 8.56 23.38
C SER A 213 1.92 8.96 21.90
N ASN A 214 0.73 8.87 21.28
CA ASN A 214 0.50 9.21 19.87
C ASN A 214 -0.29 10.52 19.68
N ARG A 215 -0.80 11.10 20.78
CA ARG A 215 -1.64 12.30 20.73
C ARG A 215 -0.78 13.56 20.62
N THR A 216 -1.12 14.45 19.69
CA THR A 216 -0.48 15.76 19.60
C THR A 216 -1.04 16.74 20.63
N ASP A 217 -0.17 17.59 21.19
CA ASP A 217 -0.55 18.63 22.15
C ASP A 217 -1.30 19.81 21.51
N LYS A 218 -1.20 19.97 20.18
CA LYS A 218 -1.71 21.15 19.48
C LYS A 218 -2.53 20.76 18.26
N LYS A 219 -3.82 21.05 18.33
CA LYS A 219 -4.74 20.92 17.19
C LYS A 219 -4.31 21.86 16.04
N PRO A 220 -4.12 21.35 14.81
CA PRO A 220 -3.80 22.18 13.65
C PRO A 220 -5.03 22.98 13.19
N VAL A 221 -4.85 23.98 12.31
CA VAL A 221 -5.94 24.88 11.91
C VAL A 221 -5.86 25.25 10.43
N LEU A 222 -6.98 25.07 9.74
CA LEU A 222 -7.31 25.69 8.46
C LEU A 222 -8.11 26.96 8.72
N ARG A 223 -7.85 28.03 7.96
CA ARG A 223 -8.59 29.30 8.08
C ARG A 223 -8.61 30.04 6.76
N LYS A 224 -9.78 30.55 6.35
CA LYS A 224 -9.88 31.44 5.19
C LYS A 224 -8.99 32.68 5.39
N ILE A 225 -8.27 33.08 4.34
CA ILE A 225 -7.48 34.31 4.32
C ILE A 225 -7.96 35.24 3.21
N LYS A 226 -7.54 36.51 3.27
CA LYS A 226 -7.80 37.46 2.18
C LYS A 226 -6.91 37.15 0.99
N SER A 227 -7.48 37.21 -0.20
CA SER A 227 -6.85 36.98 -1.50
C SER A 227 -7.24 38.08 -2.49
N SER A 228 -6.55 38.15 -3.62
CA SER A 228 -6.96 39.01 -4.74
C SER A 228 -8.32 38.58 -5.30
N LYS A 229 -9.03 39.51 -5.95
CA LYS A 229 -10.29 39.21 -6.65
C LYS A 229 -10.09 38.09 -7.68
N GLY A 230 -11.04 37.17 -7.80
CA GLY A 230 -10.94 36.01 -8.69
C GLY A 230 -10.11 34.87 -8.10
N MET A 231 -9.86 34.88 -6.78
CA MET A 231 -9.06 33.86 -6.11
C MET A 231 -9.57 33.65 -4.69
N SER A 232 -9.72 32.40 -4.30
CA SER A 232 -10.02 31.99 -2.92
C SER A 232 -8.79 31.33 -2.30
N ALA A 233 -8.52 31.61 -1.02
CA ALA A 233 -7.38 31.03 -0.34
C ALA A 233 -7.65 30.75 1.14
N LEU A 234 -6.99 29.73 1.66
CA LEU A 234 -6.94 29.43 3.09
C LEU A 234 -5.49 29.25 3.55
N SER A 235 -5.22 29.66 4.78
CA SER A 235 -3.99 29.31 5.49
C SER A 235 -4.13 27.94 6.12
N VAL A 236 -3.04 27.19 6.08
CA VAL A 236 -2.88 25.88 6.69
C VAL A 236 -1.79 26.03 7.75
N LYS A 237 -2.11 25.75 9.01
CA LYS A 237 -1.16 25.82 10.12
C LYS A 237 -1.04 24.48 10.80
N HIS A 238 0.11 23.84 10.67
CA HIS A 238 0.41 22.59 11.33
C HIS A 238 1.63 22.75 12.26
N PRO A 239 1.59 22.27 13.51
CA PRO A 239 2.69 22.46 14.47
C PRO A 239 4.05 21.95 13.98
N LEU A 240 4.06 20.84 13.24
CA LEU A 240 5.31 20.20 12.77
C LEU A 240 5.61 20.48 11.29
N LEU A 241 4.59 20.61 10.43
CA LEU A 241 4.79 20.80 8.99
C LEU A 241 5.06 22.26 8.65
N GLY A 242 4.68 23.18 9.54
CA GLY A 242 4.74 24.62 9.33
C GLY A 242 3.49 25.17 8.62
N ASP A 243 3.66 26.35 8.04
CA ASP A 243 2.57 27.11 7.44
C ASP A 243 2.53 26.91 5.91
N PHE A 244 1.36 26.56 5.38
CA PHE A 244 1.08 26.51 3.94
C PHE A 244 -0.06 27.45 3.58
N VAL A 245 -0.19 27.74 2.30
CA VAL A 245 -1.33 28.42 1.69
C VAL A 245 -1.90 27.50 0.61
N PHE A 246 -3.21 27.25 0.70
CA PHE A 246 -3.97 26.57 -0.34
C PHE A 246 -4.78 27.63 -1.10
N SER A 247 -4.53 27.75 -2.39
CA SER A 247 -5.14 28.74 -3.28
C SER A 247 -5.95 28.06 -4.37
N CYS A 248 -7.08 28.67 -4.73
CA CYS A 248 -7.98 28.23 -5.80
C CYS A 248 -8.10 29.35 -6.84
N ASP A 249 -7.98 29.00 -8.11
CA ASP A 249 -8.12 29.92 -9.24
C ASP A 249 -9.60 30.19 -9.52
N GLY A 250 -10.19 31.05 -8.68
CA GLY A 250 -11.59 31.42 -8.73
C GLY A 250 -12.15 31.86 -7.37
N ASP A 251 -13.26 32.59 -7.41
CA ASP A 251 -14.00 33.01 -6.21
C ASP A 251 -15.01 31.91 -5.80
N PHE A 252 -14.51 30.81 -5.26
CA PHE A 252 -15.33 29.67 -4.82
C PHE A 252 -15.73 29.77 -3.34
N PRO A 253 -16.94 29.33 -2.97
CA PRO A 253 -17.29 29.08 -1.57
C PRO A 253 -16.28 28.12 -0.92
N LEU A 254 -15.81 28.48 0.27
CA LEU A 254 -14.95 27.63 1.09
C LEU A 254 -15.77 27.14 2.28
N LEU A 255 -15.97 25.83 2.36
CA LEU A 255 -16.70 25.14 3.42
C LEU A 255 -15.70 24.61 4.44
N PHE A 256 -16.00 24.76 5.73
CA PHE A 256 -15.10 24.35 6.81
C PHE A 256 -15.82 23.48 7.82
N THR A 257 -15.13 22.46 8.31
CA THR A 257 -15.59 21.58 9.39
C THR A 257 -14.40 21.03 10.17
N GLU A 258 -14.63 20.17 11.14
CA GLU A 258 -13.59 19.40 11.84
C GLU A 258 -13.48 17.99 11.26
N ASN A 259 -12.26 17.43 11.16
CA ASN A 259 -12.06 15.99 10.94
C ASN A 259 -12.27 15.23 12.27
N GLU A 260 -13.43 15.39 12.87
CA GLU A 260 -13.82 14.81 14.16
C GLU A 260 -15.06 13.95 13.98
N THR A 261 -15.09 12.83 14.70
CA THR A 261 -16.17 11.85 14.61
C THR A 261 -17.52 12.46 14.99
N ASN A 262 -18.56 12.19 14.19
CA ASN A 262 -19.94 12.47 14.52
C ASN A 262 -20.45 11.43 15.55
N HIS A 263 -20.11 11.67 16.81
CA HIS A 263 -20.51 10.85 17.95
C HIS A 263 -22.02 10.75 18.10
N GLU A 264 -22.77 11.83 17.87
CA GLU A 264 -24.23 11.84 18.01
C GLU A 264 -24.93 10.90 17.01
N LEU A 265 -24.39 10.81 15.79
CA LEU A 265 -24.90 9.89 14.77
C LEU A 265 -24.51 8.43 15.06
N LEU A 266 -23.24 8.19 15.41
CA LEU A 266 -22.66 6.84 15.42
C LEU A 266 -22.76 6.14 16.79
N PHE A 267 -22.79 6.89 17.87
CA PHE A 267 -22.72 6.37 19.24
C PHE A 267 -23.84 6.98 20.10
N PRO A 268 -25.06 6.38 20.08
CA PRO A 268 -26.21 6.91 20.79
C PRO A 268 -25.91 7.27 22.25
N GLY A 269 -26.18 8.52 22.62
CA GLY A 269 -25.93 9.06 23.97
C GLY A 269 -24.58 9.77 24.16
N GLN A 270 -23.69 9.73 23.17
CA GLN A 270 -22.48 10.56 23.14
C GLN A 270 -22.75 11.87 22.40
N LYS A 271 -22.18 12.97 22.91
CA LYS A 271 -22.31 14.30 22.29
C LYS A 271 -21.09 14.61 21.43
N ASN A 272 -21.31 15.38 20.37
CA ASN A 272 -20.22 15.91 19.57
C ASN A 272 -19.47 17.02 20.35
N GLU A 273 -18.15 17.09 20.17
CA GLU A 273 -17.31 18.15 20.73
C GLU A 273 -17.55 19.51 20.06
N SER A 274 -18.02 19.47 18.80
CA SER A 274 -18.31 20.61 17.94
C SER A 274 -19.57 20.32 17.12
N PRO A 275 -20.39 21.33 16.77
CA PRO A 275 -21.49 21.12 15.81
C PRO A 275 -21.01 20.90 14.37
N HIS A 276 -19.73 21.15 14.07
CA HIS A 276 -19.14 21.05 12.74
C HIS A 276 -18.21 19.82 12.68
N VAL A 277 -18.81 18.64 12.52
CA VAL A 277 -18.13 17.32 12.50
C VAL A 277 -17.77 16.85 11.09
N LYS A 278 -17.09 15.70 10.95
CA LYS A 278 -16.46 15.21 9.71
C LYS A 278 -17.37 15.21 8.47
N ASP A 279 -18.63 14.84 8.64
CA ASP A 279 -19.68 14.76 7.62
C ASP A 279 -20.43 16.08 7.39
N GLY A 280 -20.08 17.17 8.10
CA GLY A 280 -20.80 18.43 7.98
C GLY A 280 -20.79 19.01 6.55
N ILE A 281 -19.70 18.84 5.79
CA ILE A 281 -19.66 19.25 4.38
C ILE A 281 -20.60 18.39 3.53
N ASN A 282 -20.73 17.09 3.82
CA ASN A 282 -21.68 16.22 3.14
C ASN A 282 -23.11 16.70 3.37
N ASP A 283 -23.48 16.96 4.61
CA ASP A 283 -24.85 17.37 4.96
C ASP A 283 -25.18 18.76 4.43
N PHE A 284 -24.19 19.66 4.36
CA PHE A 284 -24.36 20.96 3.73
C PHE A 284 -24.68 20.86 2.24
N VAL A 285 -23.91 20.05 1.49
CA VAL A 285 -24.03 19.98 0.03
C VAL A 285 -25.18 19.09 -0.40
N VAL A 286 -25.33 17.91 0.21
CA VAL A 286 -26.28 16.88 -0.20
C VAL A 286 -27.65 17.08 0.45
N GLN A 287 -27.70 17.44 1.73
CA GLN A 287 -28.95 17.60 2.49
C GLN A 287 -29.41 19.06 2.60
N GLY A 288 -28.53 20.03 2.29
CA GLY A 288 -28.83 21.45 2.36
C GLY A 288 -28.78 22.06 3.76
N HIS A 289 -28.29 21.32 4.76
CA HIS A 289 -28.19 21.77 6.16
C HIS A 289 -27.07 22.81 6.31
N GLN A 290 -27.43 24.10 6.31
CA GLN A 290 -26.46 25.19 6.25
C GLN A 290 -25.61 25.33 7.52
N GLU A 291 -26.14 24.89 8.66
CA GLU A 291 -25.55 25.02 9.99
C GLU A 291 -24.41 24.04 10.28
N THR A 292 -24.25 23.00 9.46
CA THR A 292 -23.26 21.94 9.68
C THR A 292 -21.83 22.39 9.33
N VAL A 293 -21.66 23.42 8.52
CA VAL A 293 -20.36 24.04 8.21
C VAL A 293 -20.09 25.25 9.10
N ASN A 294 -18.81 25.48 9.40
CA ASN A 294 -18.39 26.52 10.34
C ASN A 294 -18.47 27.93 9.73
N PRO A 295 -19.38 28.81 10.21
CA PRO A 295 -19.52 30.17 9.67
C PRO A 295 -18.32 31.07 10.01
N ALA A 296 -17.46 30.68 10.96
CA ALA A 296 -16.21 31.37 11.28
C ALA A 296 -15.09 31.08 10.26
N LEU A 297 -15.35 30.21 9.26
CA LEU A 297 -14.44 29.89 8.15
C LEU A 297 -13.06 29.39 8.63
N GLN A 298 -13.12 28.48 9.61
CA GLN A 298 -11.97 27.82 10.22
C GLN A 298 -12.35 26.37 10.61
N GLY A 299 -11.36 25.49 10.69
CA GLY A 299 -11.55 24.11 11.14
C GLY A 299 -10.31 23.25 10.91
N THR A 300 -10.47 21.93 10.87
CA THR A 300 -9.40 20.97 10.50
C THR A 300 -9.66 20.24 9.19
N LYS A 301 -10.84 20.43 8.57
CA LYS A 301 -11.21 19.97 7.23
C LYS A 301 -11.86 21.13 6.47
N ALA A 302 -11.51 21.30 5.20
CA ALA A 302 -12.09 22.34 4.36
C ALA A 302 -12.16 21.91 2.90
N ALA A 303 -13.20 22.36 2.19
CA ALA A 303 -13.39 22.10 0.77
C ALA A 303 -13.67 23.40 0.02
N ALA A 304 -13.10 23.55 -1.18
CA ALA A 304 -13.55 24.56 -2.12
C ALA A 304 -14.71 23.96 -2.93
N HIS A 305 -15.89 24.56 -2.88
CA HIS A 305 -17.09 24.03 -3.54
C HIS A 305 -17.25 24.66 -4.91
N PHE A 306 -16.91 23.90 -5.96
CA PHE A 306 -17.12 24.29 -7.35
C PHE A 306 -18.34 23.57 -7.92
N GLN A 307 -19.38 24.35 -8.20
CA GLN A 307 -20.62 23.85 -8.83
C GLN A 307 -20.66 24.32 -10.28
N VAL A 308 -20.95 23.40 -11.19
CA VAL A 308 -20.93 23.65 -12.63
C VAL A 308 -21.95 22.77 -13.34
N ASN A 309 -22.53 23.29 -14.41
CA ASN A 309 -23.29 22.49 -15.37
C ASN A 309 -22.43 22.36 -16.63
N ILE A 310 -22.05 21.14 -16.99
CA ILE A 310 -21.15 20.87 -18.12
C ILE A 310 -21.99 20.41 -19.30
N ASP A 311 -21.95 21.13 -20.41
CA ASP A 311 -22.66 20.74 -21.64
C ASP A 311 -22.13 19.40 -22.21
N ALA A 312 -22.95 18.74 -23.02
CA ALA A 312 -22.60 17.46 -23.63
C ALA A 312 -21.26 17.51 -24.40
N GLY A 313 -20.36 16.57 -24.11
CA GLY A 313 -19.02 16.50 -24.71
C GLY A 313 -18.06 17.62 -24.30
N GLN A 314 -18.50 18.60 -23.49
CA GLN A 314 -17.65 19.70 -23.03
C GLN A 314 -16.87 19.32 -21.76
N SER A 315 -15.88 20.14 -21.45
CA SER A 315 -15.03 19.99 -20.27
C SER A 315 -14.93 21.28 -19.48
N THR A 316 -14.69 21.15 -18.19
CA THR A 316 -14.30 22.26 -17.29
C THR A 316 -13.01 21.89 -16.56
N GLU A 317 -12.20 22.89 -16.23
CA GLU A 317 -10.95 22.73 -15.48
C GLU A 317 -11.00 23.61 -14.22
N ILE A 318 -10.53 23.08 -13.09
CA ILE A 318 -10.20 23.86 -11.90
C ILE A 318 -8.70 23.75 -11.59
N ARG A 319 -8.10 24.87 -11.17
CA ARG A 319 -6.68 24.98 -10.85
C ARG A 319 -6.49 25.35 -9.38
N LEU A 320 -5.61 24.63 -8.70
CA LEU A 320 -5.34 24.79 -7.27
C LEU A 320 -3.83 24.75 -7.01
N ARG A 321 -3.40 25.33 -5.89
CA ARG A 321 -1.99 25.28 -5.47
C ARG A 321 -1.84 25.22 -3.96
N LEU A 322 -1.12 24.22 -3.47
CA LEU A 322 -0.68 24.10 -2.08
C LEU A 322 0.80 24.45 -2.00
N SER A 323 1.14 25.57 -1.37
CA SER A 323 2.52 26.05 -1.31
C SER A 323 2.92 26.42 0.12
N LYS A 324 4.15 26.07 0.50
CA LYS A 324 4.70 26.49 1.78
C LYS A 324 4.84 28.00 1.81
N LYS A 325 4.41 28.60 2.92
CA LYS A 325 4.49 30.04 3.11
C LYS A 325 5.95 30.46 3.19
N SER A 326 6.42 31.21 2.19
CA SER A 326 7.76 31.81 2.18
C SER A 326 7.71 33.33 2.11
N SER A 327 8.70 33.99 2.72
CA SER A 327 8.85 35.45 2.69
C SER A 327 9.24 36.02 1.32
N LYS A 328 9.49 35.16 0.32
CA LYS A 328 9.95 35.52 -1.05
C LYS A 328 8.95 35.17 -2.15
N SER A 329 7.69 34.89 -1.82
CA SER A 329 6.67 34.53 -2.81
C SER A 329 6.13 35.77 -3.54
N GLU A 330 6.97 36.37 -4.42
CA GLU A 330 6.63 37.57 -5.21
C GLU A 330 6.14 37.24 -6.64
N GLY A 331 5.73 35.99 -6.91
CA GLY A 331 5.23 35.56 -8.23
C GLY A 331 3.70 35.43 -8.30
N ALA A 332 3.16 35.44 -9.52
CA ALA A 332 1.76 35.08 -9.75
C ALA A 332 1.51 33.61 -9.34
N VAL A 333 0.43 33.38 -8.57
CA VAL A 333 0.04 32.05 -8.07
C VAL A 333 -0.42 31.14 -9.21
N PHE A 334 -1.16 31.71 -10.15
CA PHE A 334 -1.73 31.09 -11.36
C PHE A 334 -1.29 31.83 -12.64
N GLY A 335 -1.73 31.36 -13.80
CA GLY A 335 -1.42 31.92 -15.12
C GLY A 335 -0.28 31.19 -15.82
N ASP A 336 0.48 31.88 -16.67
CA ASP A 336 1.49 31.26 -17.54
C ASP A 336 2.59 30.51 -16.76
N SER A 337 2.96 30.97 -15.57
CA SER A 337 3.92 30.28 -14.71
C SER A 337 3.39 28.93 -14.21
N PHE A 338 2.09 28.84 -13.94
CA PHE A 338 1.42 27.62 -13.51
C PHE A 338 1.37 26.60 -14.66
N GLU A 339 0.93 27.05 -15.83
CA GLU A 339 0.89 26.22 -17.05
C GLU A 339 2.29 25.73 -17.44
N LYS A 340 3.29 26.61 -17.31
CA LYS A 340 4.69 26.25 -17.56
C LYS A 340 5.18 25.14 -16.64
N VAL A 341 4.84 25.17 -15.35
CA VAL A 341 5.23 24.09 -14.43
C VAL A 341 4.65 22.75 -14.87
N PHE A 342 3.37 22.70 -15.23
CA PHE A 342 2.76 21.48 -15.77
C PHE A 342 3.44 20.99 -17.04
N ALA A 343 3.66 21.88 -18.02
CA ALA A 343 4.33 21.53 -19.26
C ALA A 343 5.76 21.01 -19.01
N ASP A 344 6.52 21.69 -18.15
CA ASP A 344 7.89 21.27 -17.80
C ASP A 344 7.89 19.91 -17.07
N ARG A 345 6.93 19.66 -16.15
CA ARG A 345 6.83 18.37 -15.42
C ARG A 345 6.43 17.22 -16.35
N LEU A 346 5.48 17.43 -17.25
CA LEU A 346 5.07 16.43 -18.23
C LEU A 346 6.20 16.12 -19.23
N GLN A 347 6.90 17.15 -19.72
CA GLN A 347 8.06 16.94 -20.59
C GLN A 347 9.14 16.11 -19.89
N GLU A 348 9.46 16.44 -18.65
CA GLU A 348 10.46 15.68 -17.88
C GLU A 348 10.02 14.24 -17.59
N ALA A 349 8.72 14.01 -17.36
CA ALA A 349 8.17 12.66 -17.23
C ALA A 349 8.33 11.87 -18.54
N ASN A 350 8.00 12.47 -19.68
CA ASN A 350 8.19 11.86 -21.00
C ASN A 350 9.67 11.51 -21.28
N GLU A 351 10.58 12.44 -20.98
CA GLU A 351 12.03 12.21 -21.12
C GLU A 351 12.54 11.12 -20.18
N PHE A 352 12.04 11.08 -18.94
CA PHE A 352 12.39 10.05 -17.96
C PHE A 352 11.95 8.67 -18.42
N TYR A 353 10.67 8.50 -18.79
CA TYR A 353 10.14 7.22 -19.23
C TYR A 353 10.81 6.73 -20.51
N LYS A 354 11.03 7.62 -21.49
CA LYS A 354 11.83 7.29 -22.68
C LYS A 354 13.23 6.75 -22.34
N SER A 355 13.82 7.19 -21.23
CA SER A 355 15.16 6.77 -20.82
C SER A 355 15.22 5.44 -20.08
N VAL A 356 14.09 4.91 -19.59
CA VAL A 356 14.00 3.61 -18.90
C VAL A 356 13.27 2.56 -19.74
N THR A 357 12.51 2.98 -20.76
CA THR A 357 11.90 2.07 -21.73
C THR A 357 12.96 1.44 -22.63
N PRO A 358 12.96 0.10 -22.82
CA PRO A 358 13.85 -0.57 -23.76
C PRO A 358 13.70 -0.03 -25.19
N ALA A 359 14.81 0.17 -25.90
CA ALA A 359 14.79 0.70 -27.27
C ALA A 359 14.07 -0.21 -28.29
N SER A 360 13.87 -1.49 -27.95
CA SER A 360 13.14 -2.47 -28.75
C SER A 360 11.63 -2.45 -28.56
N ALA A 361 11.12 -1.75 -27.54
CA ALA A 361 9.69 -1.69 -27.25
C ALA A 361 8.96 -0.81 -28.28
N SER A 362 7.80 -1.28 -28.73
CA SER A 362 6.83 -0.49 -29.49
C SER A 362 6.21 0.61 -28.63
N GLU A 363 5.50 1.54 -29.26
CA GLU A 363 4.80 2.62 -28.53
C GLU A 363 3.74 2.08 -27.56
N ASP A 364 3.06 1.00 -27.94
CA ASP A 364 2.03 0.35 -27.10
C ASP A 364 2.68 -0.34 -25.89
N GLU A 365 3.73 -1.14 -26.10
CA GLU A 365 4.49 -1.77 -25.01
C GLU A 365 5.10 -0.72 -24.06
N ALA A 366 5.59 0.40 -24.60
CA ALA A 366 6.11 1.51 -23.81
C ALA A 366 5.01 2.18 -22.96
N SER A 367 3.79 2.27 -23.49
CA SER A 367 2.63 2.81 -22.77
C SER A 367 2.21 1.88 -21.63
N VAL A 368 2.14 0.57 -21.88
CA VAL A 368 1.86 -0.45 -20.84
C VAL A 368 2.91 -0.40 -19.73
N LEU A 369 4.21 -0.36 -20.09
CA LEU A 369 5.29 -0.25 -19.10
C LEU A 369 5.15 1.00 -18.24
N ARG A 370 4.91 2.17 -18.85
CA ARG A 370 4.74 3.43 -18.12
C ARG A 370 3.56 3.37 -17.15
N GLN A 371 2.43 2.83 -17.61
CA GLN A 371 1.22 2.76 -16.80
C GLN A 371 1.35 1.75 -15.65
N ALA A 372 1.99 0.60 -15.88
CA ALA A 372 2.28 -0.37 -14.83
C ALA A 372 3.19 0.23 -13.76
N LEU A 373 4.25 0.94 -14.16
CA LEU A 373 5.14 1.65 -13.22
C LEU A 373 4.41 2.79 -12.50
N ALA A 374 3.49 3.49 -13.18
CA ALA A 374 2.64 4.48 -12.54
C ALA A 374 1.76 3.84 -11.45
N GLY A 375 1.18 2.67 -11.72
CA GLY A 375 0.45 1.88 -10.73
C GLY A 375 1.28 1.60 -9.48
N MET A 376 2.51 1.07 -9.65
CA MET A 376 3.43 0.84 -8.53
C MET A 376 3.74 2.10 -7.71
N LEU A 377 3.90 3.25 -8.39
CA LEU A 377 4.20 4.52 -7.73
C LEU A 377 2.98 5.13 -7.02
N TRP A 378 1.78 4.98 -7.60
CA TRP A 378 0.54 5.38 -6.97
C TRP A 378 0.19 4.51 -5.75
N SER A 379 0.55 3.22 -5.78
CA SER A 379 0.34 2.25 -4.69
C SER A 379 1.27 2.41 -3.48
N LYS A 380 2.09 3.47 -3.43
CA LYS A 380 2.80 3.85 -2.21
C LYS A 380 1.83 4.45 -1.20
N GLN A 381 1.79 3.91 0.02
CA GLN A 381 0.87 4.34 1.06
C GLN A 381 1.62 4.62 2.37
N PHE A 382 1.20 5.67 3.10
CA PHE A 382 1.63 5.83 4.49
C PHE A 382 0.92 4.78 5.36
N PHE A 383 1.70 3.95 6.03
CA PHE A 383 1.19 2.91 6.91
C PHE A 383 1.66 3.19 8.34
N PHE A 384 0.72 3.56 9.21
CA PHE A 384 0.97 3.77 10.62
C PHE A 384 0.25 2.72 11.46
N PHE A 385 1.01 2.03 12.30
CA PHE A 385 0.49 1.07 13.26
C PHE A 385 1.41 0.99 14.47
N ASP A 386 0.87 1.30 15.64
CA ASP A 386 1.55 1.18 16.92
C ASP A 386 0.95 -0.02 17.66
N GLY A 387 1.66 -1.15 17.61
CA GLY A 387 1.18 -2.42 18.13
C GLY A 387 0.99 -2.40 19.64
N ASP A 388 1.83 -1.66 20.38
CA ASP A 388 1.74 -1.56 21.84
C ASP A 388 0.42 -0.89 22.24
N ASN A 389 0.16 0.30 21.69
CA ASN A 389 -1.07 1.05 21.95
C ASN A 389 -2.33 0.32 21.45
N TRP A 390 -2.28 -0.27 20.26
CA TRP A 390 -3.42 -1.03 19.73
C TRP A 390 -3.75 -2.22 20.63
N LEU A 391 -2.75 -3.00 21.05
CA LEU A 391 -2.97 -4.16 21.91
C LEU A 391 -3.46 -3.77 23.32
N ASP A 392 -2.98 -2.65 23.86
CA ASP A 392 -3.42 -2.14 25.16
C ASP A 392 -4.90 -1.76 25.16
N GLU A 393 -5.36 -1.08 24.12
CA GLU A 393 -6.76 -0.71 23.95
C GLU A 393 -7.69 -1.93 23.79
N HIS A 394 -7.12 -3.05 23.33
CA HIS A 394 -7.81 -4.35 23.23
C HIS A 394 -7.64 -5.23 24.48
N ASN A 395 -6.91 -4.77 25.51
CA ASN A 395 -6.51 -5.58 26.66
C ASN A 395 -5.87 -6.92 26.24
N SER A 396 -4.97 -6.85 25.26
CA SER A 396 -4.38 -8.01 24.56
C SER A 396 -2.87 -8.00 24.51
N ASN A 397 -2.23 -7.01 25.16
CA ASN A 397 -0.79 -6.95 25.31
C ASN A 397 -0.31 -8.05 26.28
N PRO A 398 0.54 -9.00 25.83
CA PRO A 398 0.96 -10.14 26.64
C PRO A 398 1.84 -9.76 27.83
N LEU A 399 2.38 -8.53 27.85
CA LEU A 399 3.16 -8.01 28.97
C LEU A 399 2.27 -7.56 30.15
N HIS A 400 0.97 -7.42 29.94
CA HIS A 400 0.02 -6.92 30.94
C HIS A 400 -0.72 -8.05 31.67
N LYS A 401 -1.05 -7.82 32.96
CA LYS A 401 -1.80 -8.80 33.76
C LYS A 401 -3.26 -8.87 33.31
N GLY A 402 -3.76 -10.09 33.13
CA GLY A 402 -5.16 -10.31 32.73
C GLY A 402 -5.44 -10.03 31.25
N PHE A 403 -4.40 -10.01 30.41
CA PHE A 403 -4.54 -9.91 28.97
C PHE A 403 -5.35 -11.07 28.39
N ARG A 404 -5.97 -10.83 27.25
CA ARG A 404 -6.67 -11.83 26.45
C ARG A 404 -5.96 -11.92 25.11
N SER A 405 -5.56 -13.13 24.73
CA SER A 405 -4.95 -13.33 23.41
C SER A 405 -5.95 -12.93 22.32
N SER A 406 -5.50 -12.11 21.38
CA SER A 406 -6.22 -11.70 20.18
C SER A 406 -5.27 -11.69 18.98
N ARG A 407 -5.77 -11.21 17.84
CA ARG A 407 -4.97 -10.99 16.64
C ARG A 407 -3.69 -10.23 17.01
N ASN A 408 -2.54 -10.73 16.54
CA ASN A 408 -1.23 -10.09 16.64
C ASN A 408 -0.71 -9.80 18.08
N SER A 409 -1.22 -10.44 19.14
CA SER A 409 -0.75 -10.20 20.52
C SER A 409 0.77 -10.33 20.73
N GLU A 410 1.46 -11.19 19.97
CA GLU A 410 2.91 -11.37 20.08
C GLU A 410 3.74 -10.20 19.50
N TRP A 411 3.09 -9.26 18.80
CA TRP A 411 3.73 -8.18 18.05
C TRP A 411 3.69 -6.83 18.77
N TYR A 412 3.67 -6.84 20.10
CA TYR A 412 3.64 -5.64 20.95
C TYR A 412 4.80 -4.64 20.73
N HIS A 413 5.91 -5.09 20.13
CA HIS A 413 7.06 -4.25 19.84
C HIS A 413 6.96 -3.50 18.50
N MET A 414 5.95 -3.83 17.68
CA MET A 414 5.86 -3.35 16.30
C MET A 414 5.46 -1.88 16.25
N LEU A 415 6.21 -1.10 15.48
CA LEU A 415 5.89 0.28 15.14
C LEU A 415 6.14 0.48 13.64
N ASN A 416 5.05 0.56 12.88
CA ASN A 416 5.09 0.96 11.48
C ASN A 416 4.79 2.45 11.39
N GLU A 417 5.61 3.23 10.69
CA GLU A 417 5.38 4.67 10.45
C GLU A 417 6.12 5.13 9.18
N ASP A 418 5.98 4.37 8.10
CA ASP A 418 6.74 4.54 6.86
C ASP A 418 5.82 4.54 5.63
N ILE A 419 6.36 5.00 4.50
CA ILE A 419 5.75 4.82 3.19
C ILE A 419 6.10 3.44 2.66
N ILE A 420 5.08 2.63 2.38
CA ILE A 420 5.22 1.24 1.96
C ILE A 420 4.52 1.03 0.62
N SER A 421 5.10 0.20 -0.25
CA SER A 421 4.46 -0.22 -1.51
C SER A 421 3.39 -1.28 -1.22
N MET A 422 2.13 -0.97 -1.48
CA MET A 422 1.02 -1.90 -1.28
C MET A 422 0.77 -2.78 -2.51
N PRO A 423 0.27 -4.02 -2.34
CA PRO A 423 -0.19 -4.85 -3.46
C PRO A 423 -1.30 -4.15 -4.25
N ASP A 424 -2.26 -3.57 -3.54
CA ASP A 424 -3.32 -2.71 -4.08
C ASP A 424 -3.74 -1.69 -3.00
N LYS A 425 -4.20 -0.49 -3.37
CA LYS A 425 -4.57 0.55 -2.39
C LYS A 425 -6.00 0.45 -1.86
N TRP A 426 -6.83 -0.36 -2.49
CA TRP A 426 -8.22 -0.55 -2.10
C TRP A 426 -8.41 -1.91 -1.45
N GLU A 427 -8.05 -3.00 -2.13
CA GLU A 427 -8.24 -4.37 -1.63
C GLU A 427 -7.27 -4.67 -0.49
N TYR A 428 -5.99 -4.37 -0.72
CA TYR A 428 -4.90 -4.64 0.21
C TYR A 428 -4.24 -3.35 0.74
N PRO A 429 -4.96 -2.46 1.47
CA PRO A 429 -4.42 -1.20 2.00
C PRO A 429 -3.51 -1.44 3.21
N TRP A 430 -2.73 -2.52 3.14
CA TRP A 430 -1.79 -3.09 4.08
C TRP A 430 -0.73 -3.87 3.31
N TYR A 431 0.46 -4.00 3.90
CA TYR A 431 1.57 -4.67 3.24
C TYR A 431 1.54 -6.18 3.45
N ALA A 432 1.97 -6.91 2.43
CA ALA A 432 2.42 -8.30 2.55
C ALA A 432 3.92 -8.34 2.32
N ALA A 433 4.67 -8.94 3.25
CA ALA A 433 6.13 -8.87 3.21
C ALA A 433 6.73 -9.57 1.99
N TRP A 434 6.15 -10.69 1.55
CA TRP A 434 6.65 -11.37 0.35
C TRP A 434 6.34 -10.59 -0.95
N ASP A 435 5.15 -9.99 -1.08
CA ASP A 435 4.80 -9.11 -2.21
C ASP A 435 5.79 -7.96 -2.36
N LEU A 436 6.21 -7.35 -1.23
CA LEU A 436 7.21 -6.28 -1.25
C LEU A 436 8.49 -6.70 -1.97
N ALA A 437 8.96 -7.94 -1.79
CA ALA A 437 10.15 -8.45 -2.49
C ALA A 437 9.96 -8.40 -4.01
N PHE A 438 8.78 -8.80 -4.51
CA PHE A 438 8.44 -8.72 -5.92
C PHE A 438 8.24 -7.28 -6.39
N HIS A 439 7.63 -6.41 -5.58
CA HIS A 439 7.44 -4.99 -5.90
C HIS A 439 8.77 -4.27 -6.18
N THR A 440 9.85 -4.67 -5.50
CA THR A 440 11.15 -4.00 -5.64
C THR A 440 11.77 -4.17 -7.02
N LEU A 441 11.46 -5.25 -7.73
CA LEU A 441 11.97 -5.49 -9.09
C LEU A 441 11.52 -4.39 -10.06
N PRO A 442 10.22 -4.17 -10.33
CA PRO A 442 9.77 -3.09 -11.19
C PRO A 442 10.10 -1.71 -10.60
N LEU A 443 10.01 -1.52 -9.28
CA LEU A 443 10.35 -0.24 -8.66
C LEU A 443 11.82 0.14 -8.88
N SER A 444 12.74 -0.83 -8.92
CA SER A 444 14.16 -0.56 -9.17
C SER A 444 14.47 0.00 -10.55
N ILE A 445 13.54 -0.12 -11.51
CA ILE A 445 13.64 0.49 -12.84
C ILE A 445 13.53 2.03 -12.74
N VAL A 446 12.72 2.53 -11.81
CA VAL A 446 12.39 3.97 -11.71
C VAL A 446 12.90 4.63 -10.43
N ASP A 447 13.05 3.88 -9.34
CA ASP A 447 13.41 4.37 -8.01
C ASP A 447 14.21 3.31 -7.21
N PRO A 448 15.47 3.03 -7.59
CA PRO A 448 16.29 1.99 -6.97
C PRO A 448 16.56 2.24 -5.47
N ASP A 449 16.64 3.50 -5.04
CA ASP A 449 16.80 3.85 -3.63
C ASP A 449 15.57 3.39 -2.82
N PHE A 450 14.35 3.69 -3.31
CA PHE A 450 13.13 3.24 -2.63
C PHE A 450 13.01 1.71 -2.63
N ALA A 451 13.36 1.04 -3.72
CA ALA A 451 13.37 -0.43 -3.78
C ALA A 451 14.27 -1.04 -2.69
N LYS A 452 15.49 -0.51 -2.50
CA LYS A 452 16.38 -0.93 -1.41
C LYS A 452 15.80 -0.63 -0.03
N ASP A 453 15.24 0.57 0.17
CA ASP A 453 14.62 0.95 1.44
C ASP A 453 13.49 -0.01 1.84
N GLN A 454 12.67 -0.48 0.89
CA GLN A 454 11.60 -1.45 1.15
C GLN A 454 12.14 -2.81 1.60
N MET A 455 13.26 -3.29 1.02
CA MET A 455 13.89 -4.55 1.46
C MET A 455 14.49 -4.46 2.86
N GLU A 456 15.07 -3.31 3.20
CA GLU A 456 15.58 -3.11 4.55
C GLU A 456 14.46 -2.98 5.59
N LEU A 457 13.31 -2.40 5.20
CA LEU A 457 12.23 -2.00 6.08
C LEU A 457 11.71 -3.17 6.93
N MET A 458 11.32 -4.27 6.27
CA MET A 458 10.77 -5.46 6.94
C MET A 458 11.77 -6.14 7.88
N LEU A 459 13.06 -5.86 7.71
CA LEU A 459 14.16 -6.41 8.50
C LEU A 459 14.61 -5.46 9.63
N ARG A 460 14.00 -4.27 9.78
CA ARG A 460 14.30 -3.34 10.88
C ARG A 460 13.76 -3.88 12.19
N ALA A 461 14.39 -3.52 13.30
CA ALA A 461 14.01 -3.98 14.65
C ALA A 461 12.59 -3.55 15.09
N LEU A 462 12.01 -2.52 14.45
CA LEU A 462 10.63 -2.07 14.70
C LEU A 462 9.59 -2.86 13.90
N TYR A 463 10.03 -3.72 12.96
CA TYR A 463 9.17 -4.52 12.08
C TYR A 463 9.39 -6.01 12.32
N MET A 464 10.64 -6.47 12.24
CA MET A 464 11.00 -7.87 12.46
C MET A 464 10.89 -8.22 13.94
N HIS A 465 10.19 -9.32 14.23
CA HIS A 465 10.05 -9.82 15.58
C HIS A 465 11.42 -10.09 16.21
N PRO A 466 11.62 -9.83 17.52
CA PRO A 466 12.87 -10.15 18.24
C PRO A 466 13.36 -11.60 18.16
N ASN A 467 12.53 -12.52 17.65
CA ASN A 467 12.87 -13.93 17.49
C ASN A 467 13.40 -14.25 16.06
N GLY A 468 13.43 -13.25 15.16
CA GLY A 468 13.82 -13.38 13.76
C GLY A 468 12.67 -13.47 12.76
N GLN A 469 11.42 -13.56 13.18
CA GLN A 469 10.27 -13.63 12.26
C GLN A 469 10.05 -12.29 11.55
N MET A 470 9.94 -12.31 10.23
CA MET A 470 9.40 -11.17 9.47
C MET A 470 7.87 -11.19 9.57
N PRO A 471 7.21 -10.03 9.71
CA PRO A 471 5.75 -9.97 9.73
C PRO A 471 5.20 -10.42 8.37
N ALA A 472 4.17 -11.25 8.35
CA ALA A 472 3.53 -11.66 7.10
C ALA A 472 2.67 -10.53 6.51
N TYR A 473 1.54 -10.23 7.15
CA TYR A 473 0.59 -9.19 6.74
C TYR A 473 -0.34 -8.78 7.89
N GLU A 474 -1.08 -7.68 7.72
CA GLU A 474 -1.87 -7.04 8.78
C GLU A 474 -2.87 -7.96 9.49
N TRP A 475 -3.54 -8.86 8.75
CA TRP A 475 -4.49 -9.82 9.33
C TRP A 475 -3.87 -10.85 10.26
N ASN A 476 -2.60 -11.20 10.05
CA ASN A 476 -1.86 -12.15 10.88
C ASN A 476 -0.35 -11.96 10.67
N PHE A 477 0.29 -11.13 11.49
CA PHE A 477 1.74 -10.91 11.38
C PHE A 477 2.53 -12.20 11.68
N SER A 478 1.97 -13.10 12.49
CA SER A 478 2.58 -14.39 12.85
C SER A 478 2.45 -15.45 11.76
N ASP A 479 1.71 -15.19 10.68
CA ASP A 479 1.68 -16.11 9.54
C ASP A 479 3.07 -16.22 8.89
N VAL A 480 3.19 -17.16 7.97
CA VAL A 480 4.40 -17.38 7.21
C VAL A 480 4.22 -16.82 5.82
N ASN A 481 5.32 -16.44 5.20
CA ASN A 481 5.37 -15.89 3.86
C ASN A 481 6.62 -16.48 3.19
N PRO A 482 6.63 -16.69 1.87
CA PRO A 482 7.84 -17.14 1.18
C PRO A 482 9.06 -16.25 1.52
N PRO A 483 10.20 -16.83 1.93
CA PRO A 483 11.42 -16.10 2.29
C PRO A 483 12.20 -15.59 1.07
N VAL A 484 11.52 -14.88 0.17
CA VAL A 484 12.07 -14.39 -1.11
C VAL A 484 12.90 -13.10 -1.00
N HIS A 485 13.07 -12.56 0.22
CA HIS A 485 13.82 -11.32 0.45
C HIS A 485 15.31 -11.44 0.08
N ALA A 486 15.91 -12.63 0.26
CA ALA A 486 17.30 -12.88 -0.14
C ALA A 486 17.47 -12.78 -1.68
N TRP A 487 16.53 -13.38 -2.41
CA TRP A 487 16.49 -13.33 -3.88
C TRP A 487 16.32 -11.89 -4.39
N ALA A 488 15.34 -11.15 -3.86
CA ALA A 488 15.13 -9.77 -4.26
C ALA A 488 16.34 -8.88 -3.93
N THR A 489 17.02 -9.13 -2.81
CA THR A 489 18.26 -8.43 -2.44
C THR A 489 19.38 -8.65 -3.45
N LEU A 490 19.60 -9.90 -3.88
CA LEU A 490 20.57 -10.23 -4.93
C LEU A 490 20.21 -9.56 -6.26
N PHE A 491 18.93 -9.57 -6.64
CA PHE A 491 18.46 -8.87 -7.83
C PHE A 491 18.79 -7.38 -7.78
N LEU A 492 18.47 -6.70 -6.67
CA LEU A 492 18.77 -5.27 -6.49
C LEU A 492 20.27 -4.98 -6.47
N HIS A 493 21.07 -5.88 -5.89
CA HIS A 493 22.52 -5.79 -5.90
C HIS A 493 23.08 -5.86 -7.33
N HIS A 494 22.69 -6.87 -8.12
CA HIS A 494 23.09 -6.98 -9.52
C HIS A 494 22.61 -5.80 -10.37
N ASN A 495 21.41 -5.29 -10.10
CA ASN A 495 20.90 -4.11 -10.80
C ASN A 495 21.74 -2.85 -10.48
N GLU A 496 22.11 -2.62 -9.21
CA GLU A 496 23.02 -1.52 -8.84
C GLU A 496 24.38 -1.65 -9.55
N MET A 497 24.94 -2.86 -9.61
CA MET A 497 26.17 -3.12 -10.34
C MET A 497 26.03 -2.83 -11.83
N ALA A 498 24.92 -3.24 -12.46
CA ALA A 498 24.67 -2.98 -13.88
C ALA A 498 24.50 -1.47 -14.17
N LEU A 499 23.86 -0.73 -13.27
CA LEU A 499 23.59 0.72 -13.42
C LEU A 499 24.79 1.61 -13.10
N HIS A 500 25.60 1.24 -12.11
CA HIS A 500 26.65 2.11 -11.56
C HIS A 500 28.06 1.53 -11.65
N GLY A 501 28.21 0.27 -12.07
CA GLY A 501 29.49 -0.44 -12.14
C GLY A 501 30.13 -0.71 -10.77
N LYS A 502 29.37 -0.58 -9.67
CA LYS A 502 29.86 -0.76 -8.30
C LYS A 502 28.81 -1.46 -7.44
N ALA A 503 29.26 -2.43 -6.65
CA ALA A 503 28.45 -3.08 -5.64
C ALA A 503 28.19 -2.18 -4.43
N ASP A 504 26.97 -2.23 -3.89
CA ASP A 504 26.63 -1.66 -2.59
C ASP A 504 26.84 -2.71 -1.49
N VAL A 505 28.10 -2.89 -1.09
CA VAL A 505 28.51 -3.93 -0.15
C VAL A 505 27.89 -3.73 1.24
N ASN A 506 27.66 -2.48 1.66
CA ASN A 506 27.07 -2.19 2.96
C ASN A 506 25.60 -2.61 3.04
N PHE A 507 24.83 -2.35 1.97
CA PHE A 507 23.47 -2.87 1.82
C PHE A 507 23.45 -4.39 1.92
N LEU A 508 24.34 -5.07 1.19
CA LEU A 508 24.43 -6.54 1.20
C LEU A 508 24.79 -7.10 2.58
N LYS A 509 25.80 -6.53 3.27
CA LYS A 509 26.17 -6.92 4.65
C LYS A 509 25.04 -6.70 5.65
N SER A 510 24.34 -5.56 5.55
CA SER A 510 23.22 -5.21 6.43
C SER A 510 22.08 -6.23 6.31
N ILE A 511 21.66 -6.53 5.09
CA ILE A 511 20.57 -7.48 4.84
C ILE A 511 21.01 -8.91 5.18
N PHE A 512 22.20 -9.35 4.78
CA PHE A 512 22.69 -10.70 5.08
C PHE A 512 22.60 -11.03 6.57
N ASN A 513 23.08 -10.12 7.43
CA ASN A 513 23.06 -10.34 8.88
C ASN A 513 21.63 -10.47 9.43
N LYS A 514 20.68 -9.69 8.92
CA LYS A 514 19.28 -9.75 9.36
C LYS A 514 18.57 -10.99 8.81
N LEU A 515 18.84 -11.36 7.56
CA LEU A 515 18.35 -12.59 6.96
C LEU A 515 18.94 -13.83 7.61
N LEU A 516 20.17 -13.79 8.14
CA LEU A 516 20.72 -14.89 8.95
C LEU A 516 19.89 -15.12 10.22
N VAL A 517 19.41 -14.06 10.86
CA VAL A 517 18.49 -14.17 12.02
C VAL A 517 17.16 -14.78 11.57
N ASN A 518 16.60 -14.32 10.45
CA ASN A 518 15.36 -14.89 9.91
C ASN A 518 15.51 -16.36 9.48
N PHE A 519 16.60 -16.72 8.81
CA PHE A 519 16.92 -18.09 8.44
C PHE A 519 17.02 -18.98 9.68
N THR A 520 17.66 -18.48 10.74
CA THR A 520 17.76 -19.19 12.02
C THR A 520 16.38 -19.37 12.67
N TRP A 521 15.48 -18.39 12.56
CA TRP A 521 14.10 -18.54 12.99
C TRP A 521 13.39 -19.66 12.22
N TRP A 522 13.52 -19.70 10.89
CA TRP A 522 12.95 -20.77 10.06
C TRP A 522 13.40 -22.16 10.50
N VAL A 523 14.71 -22.36 10.62
CA VAL A 523 15.29 -23.65 11.08
C VAL A 523 14.78 -24.06 12.46
N ASN A 524 14.55 -23.11 13.36
CA ASN A 524 14.13 -23.44 14.73
C ASN A 524 12.61 -23.51 14.93
N ARG A 525 11.81 -22.84 14.10
CA ARG A 525 10.35 -22.68 14.32
C ARG A 525 9.50 -23.32 13.24
N LYS A 526 10.06 -23.61 12.07
CA LYS A 526 9.35 -24.11 10.89
C LYS A 526 9.87 -25.47 10.41
N ASP A 527 10.91 -26.01 11.04
CA ASP A 527 11.29 -27.43 10.96
C ASP A 527 10.95 -28.13 12.29
N ARG A 528 9.69 -28.57 12.42
CA ARG A 528 9.13 -29.10 13.68
C ARG A 528 9.94 -30.26 14.26
N PHE A 529 10.50 -31.11 13.41
CA PHE A 529 11.15 -32.36 13.81
C PHE A 529 12.68 -32.33 13.67
N GLY A 530 13.26 -31.20 13.25
CA GLY A 530 14.71 -31.10 13.00
C GLY A 530 15.17 -31.99 11.84
N LYS A 531 14.32 -32.18 10.83
CA LYS A 531 14.55 -33.08 9.69
C LYS A 531 14.89 -32.34 8.40
N ASN A 532 15.01 -31.01 8.44
CA ASN A 532 15.15 -30.13 7.27
C ASN A 532 13.97 -30.25 6.30
N VAL A 533 12.78 -30.48 6.86
CA VAL A 533 11.50 -30.45 6.15
C VAL A 533 10.67 -29.33 6.76
N PHE A 534 10.32 -28.34 5.96
CA PHE A 534 9.76 -27.10 6.45
C PHE A 534 8.25 -27.04 6.22
N GLU A 535 7.56 -26.48 7.22
CA GLU A 535 6.12 -26.29 7.27
C GLU A 535 5.82 -24.91 7.85
N GLY A 536 4.66 -24.33 7.56
CA GLY A 536 4.40 -22.99 8.08
C GLY A 536 3.02 -22.39 7.94
N GLY A 537 2.10 -23.03 7.21
CA GLY A 537 0.79 -22.42 6.93
C GLY A 537 0.78 -21.72 5.59
N PHE A 538 0.46 -20.42 5.58
CA PHE A 538 0.42 -19.57 4.39
C PHE A 538 1.81 -19.45 3.78
N LEU A 539 1.97 -19.79 2.50
CA LEU A 539 3.23 -19.68 1.76
C LEU A 539 3.01 -19.02 0.40
N GLY A 540 2.11 -18.02 0.37
CA GLY A 540 1.82 -17.18 -0.80
C GLY A 540 1.04 -17.89 -1.92
N LEU A 541 0.56 -19.12 -1.69
CA LEU A 541 -0.19 -19.92 -2.66
C LEU A 541 -1.46 -20.47 -2.02
N ASP A 542 -2.46 -19.61 -1.87
CA ASP A 542 -3.70 -19.92 -1.17
C ASP A 542 -4.57 -20.91 -1.93
N ASN A 543 -5.28 -21.75 -1.17
CA ASN A 543 -6.27 -22.70 -1.69
C ASN A 543 -5.76 -23.69 -2.75
N ILE A 544 -4.43 -23.83 -2.87
CA ILE A 544 -3.80 -24.71 -3.85
C ILE A 544 -3.63 -26.17 -3.35
N GLY A 545 -4.02 -26.41 -2.10
CA GLY A 545 -4.01 -27.70 -1.43
C GLY A 545 -5.40 -28.17 -0.99
N ILE A 546 -5.52 -29.44 -0.59
CA ILE A 546 -6.79 -30.05 -0.16
C ILE A 546 -7.23 -29.53 1.23
N PHE A 547 -6.26 -29.17 2.06
CA PHE A 547 -6.48 -28.68 3.42
C PHE A 547 -6.09 -27.22 3.54
N ASP A 548 -6.81 -26.49 4.39
CA ASP A 548 -6.29 -25.25 4.94
C ASP A 548 -5.01 -25.56 5.71
N ARG A 549 -3.90 -25.04 5.20
CA ARG A 549 -2.54 -25.30 5.71
C ARG A 549 -2.25 -24.58 7.02
N SER A 550 -3.04 -23.56 7.35
CA SER A 550 -2.93 -22.79 8.60
C SER A 550 -3.83 -23.36 9.71
N ALA A 551 -4.75 -24.27 9.36
CA ALA A 551 -5.64 -24.93 10.31
C ALA A 551 -5.07 -26.26 10.84
N HIS A 552 -5.55 -26.67 12.02
CA HIS A 552 -5.28 -28.02 12.52
C HIS A 552 -6.01 -29.05 11.65
N LEU A 553 -5.32 -30.15 11.33
CA LEU A 553 -5.93 -31.24 10.58
C LEU A 553 -7.04 -31.92 11.41
N PRO A 554 -8.24 -32.18 10.84
CA PRO A 554 -9.37 -32.75 11.57
C PRO A 554 -9.09 -34.09 12.27
N THR A 555 -8.18 -34.89 11.70
CA THR A 555 -7.82 -36.23 12.19
C THR A 555 -6.55 -36.25 13.04
N GLY A 556 -5.99 -35.09 13.37
CA GLY A 556 -4.62 -34.98 13.86
C GLY A 556 -3.58 -35.32 12.80
N GLY A 557 -2.30 -35.22 13.16
CA GLY A 557 -1.18 -35.30 12.21
C GLY A 557 -0.74 -33.91 11.74
N ASN A 558 0.19 -33.85 10.78
CA ASN A 558 0.76 -32.61 10.26
C ASN A 558 1.01 -32.69 8.74
N LEU A 559 1.18 -31.53 8.10
CA LEU A 559 1.57 -31.41 6.70
C LEU A 559 3.04 -31.05 6.60
N GLU A 560 3.82 -31.89 5.93
CA GLU A 560 5.16 -31.57 5.46
C GLU A 560 5.02 -30.99 4.05
N GLN A 561 5.38 -29.71 3.88
CA GLN A 561 5.04 -28.92 2.70
C GLN A 561 6.20 -28.90 1.70
N ALA A 562 5.93 -29.28 0.44
CA ALA A 562 6.95 -29.35 -0.60
C ALA A 562 7.44 -27.96 -1.01
N ASP A 563 6.54 -26.98 -1.09
CA ASP A 563 6.88 -25.58 -1.36
C ASP A 563 7.62 -24.93 -0.20
N GLY A 564 7.18 -25.11 1.05
CA GLY A 564 7.89 -24.59 2.23
C GLY A 564 9.34 -25.06 2.30
N THR A 565 9.55 -26.34 1.98
CA THR A 565 10.88 -26.95 1.93
C THR A 565 11.70 -26.44 0.73
N ALA A 566 11.09 -26.33 -0.46
CA ALA A 566 11.73 -25.77 -1.65
C ALA A 566 12.13 -24.29 -1.47
N TRP A 567 11.29 -23.50 -0.81
CA TRP A 567 11.58 -22.11 -0.48
C TRP A 567 12.81 -21.98 0.42
N MET A 568 12.97 -22.88 1.39
CA MET A 568 14.16 -22.89 2.24
C MET A 568 15.40 -23.37 1.49
N ALA A 569 15.27 -24.29 0.52
CA ALA A 569 16.36 -24.63 -0.38
C ALA A 569 16.83 -23.41 -1.18
N LEU A 570 15.88 -22.66 -1.77
CA LEU A 570 16.16 -21.40 -2.46
C LEU A 570 16.75 -20.34 -1.52
N PHE A 571 16.25 -20.22 -0.30
CA PHE A 571 16.79 -19.28 0.69
C PHE A 571 18.24 -19.63 1.05
N SER A 572 18.56 -20.90 1.30
CA SER A 572 19.94 -21.34 1.51
C SER A 572 20.83 -20.97 0.32
N GLN A 573 20.36 -21.23 -0.90
CA GLN A 573 21.07 -20.89 -2.13
C GLN A 573 21.33 -19.40 -2.31
N ASN A 574 20.35 -18.55 -2.05
CA ASN A 574 20.55 -17.09 -2.09
C ASN A 574 21.55 -16.66 -1.02
N MET A 575 21.52 -17.27 0.17
CA MET A 575 22.51 -16.97 1.22
C MET A 575 23.93 -17.44 0.86
N ILE A 576 24.09 -18.54 0.10
CA ILE A 576 25.38 -18.96 -0.49
C ILE A 576 25.90 -17.86 -1.42
N GLU A 577 25.06 -17.37 -2.32
CA GLU A 577 25.43 -16.36 -3.31
C GLU A 577 25.80 -15.02 -2.65
N MET A 578 24.99 -14.56 -1.70
CA MET A 578 25.30 -13.37 -0.91
C MET A 578 26.62 -13.52 -0.11
N ALA A 579 26.83 -14.66 0.55
CA ALA A 579 28.07 -14.92 1.29
C ALA A 579 29.29 -14.97 0.37
N SER A 580 29.15 -15.56 -0.81
CA SER A 580 30.21 -15.66 -1.82
C SER A 580 30.59 -14.29 -2.38
N GLU A 581 29.62 -13.42 -2.61
CA GLU A 581 29.86 -12.03 -3.01
C GLU A 581 30.52 -11.22 -1.89
N LEU A 582 30.06 -11.39 -0.65
CA LEU A 582 30.65 -10.71 0.50
C LEU A 582 32.07 -11.16 0.80
N SER A 583 32.43 -12.42 0.51
CA SER A 583 33.78 -12.96 0.77
C SER A 583 34.86 -12.30 -0.12
N LEU A 584 34.48 -11.78 -1.29
CA LEU A 584 35.37 -10.98 -2.15
C LEU A 584 35.85 -9.69 -1.45
N HIS A 585 35.09 -9.22 -0.47
CA HIS A 585 35.38 -8.00 0.28
C HIS A 585 35.80 -8.27 1.73
N ASP A 586 35.41 -9.41 2.29
CA ASP A 586 35.56 -9.76 3.69
C ASP A 586 35.65 -11.29 3.87
N PRO A 587 36.86 -11.87 3.98
CA PRO A 587 37.05 -13.33 4.02
C PRO A 587 36.30 -14.05 5.15
N THR A 588 35.82 -13.33 6.18
CA THR A 588 35.03 -13.93 7.27
C THR A 588 33.71 -14.55 6.83
N TYR A 589 33.23 -14.22 5.62
CA TYR A 589 32.02 -14.79 5.04
C TYR A 589 32.25 -16.15 4.33
N GLU A 590 33.51 -16.60 4.14
CA GLU A 590 33.80 -17.91 3.51
C GLU A 590 33.19 -19.08 4.30
N ASP A 591 33.28 -19.05 5.64
CA ASP A 591 32.66 -20.05 6.51
C ASP A 591 31.12 -20.08 6.36
N MET A 592 30.51 -18.94 6.04
CA MET A 592 29.06 -18.87 5.81
C MET A 592 28.66 -19.53 4.49
N VAL A 593 29.51 -19.47 3.45
CA VAL A 593 29.29 -20.21 2.20
C VAL A 593 29.12 -21.70 2.50
N ILE A 594 30.07 -22.28 3.24
CA ILE A 594 30.04 -23.70 3.63
C ILE A 594 28.77 -24.04 4.41
N LYS A 595 28.44 -23.22 5.43
CA LYS A 595 27.23 -23.40 6.25
C LYS A 595 25.96 -23.53 5.40
N PHE A 596 25.78 -22.65 4.42
CA PHE A 596 24.56 -22.66 3.61
C PHE A 596 24.56 -23.75 2.53
N VAL A 597 25.74 -24.14 2.02
CA VAL A 597 25.90 -25.34 1.17
C VAL A 597 25.46 -26.59 1.93
N GLU A 598 25.90 -26.78 3.17
CA GLU A 598 25.49 -27.92 4.00
C GLU A 598 23.98 -27.95 4.22
N HIS A 599 23.38 -26.81 4.58
CA HIS A 599 21.92 -26.72 4.75
C HIS A 599 21.16 -27.07 3.46
N PHE A 600 21.60 -26.57 2.30
CA PHE A 600 20.98 -26.93 1.02
C PHE A 600 21.03 -28.44 0.77
N HIS A 601 22.16 -29.10 1.02
CA HIS A 601 22.28 -30.55 0.87
C HIS A 601 21.38 -31.32 1.84
N PHE A 602 21.26 -30.88 3.09
CA PHE A 602 20.35 -31.51 4.05
C PHE A 602 18.89 -31.40 3.60
N ILE A 603 18.48 -30.24 3.08
CA ILE A 603 17.13 -30.03 2.55
C ILE A 603 16.88 -30.92 1.33
N ALA A 604 17.80 -30.91 0.37
CA ALA A 604 17.68 -31.72 -0.85
C ALA A 604 17.60 -33.23 -0.52
N ALA A 605 18.40 -33.70 0.45
CA ALA A 605 18.36 -35.08 0.91
C ALA A 605 17.04 -35.42 1.63
N ALA A 606 16.49 -34.49 2.42
CA ALA A 606 15.22 -34.68 3.11
C ALA A 606 14.04 -34.77 2.12
N MET A 607 13.98 -33.90 1.11
CA MET A 607 12.93 -33.91 0.09
C MET A 607 12.93 -35.19 -0.76
N ASN A 608 14.12 -35.74 -1.03
CA ASN A 608 14.35 -36.87 -1.95
C ASN A 608 14.56 -38.22 -1.24
N GLN A 609 14.04 -38.37 -0.02
CA GLN A 609 14.02 -39.66 0.68
C GLN A 609 13.35 -40.75 -0.18
N PRO A 610 13.92 -41.96 -0.26
CA PRO A 610 13.27 -43.04 -1.00
C PRO A 610 12.01 -43.53 -0.29
N GLY A 611 11.07 -44.12 -1.05
CA GLY A 611 9.88 -44.77 -0.48
C GLY A 611 8.74 -43.80 -0.21
N GLN A 612 7.98 -44.01 0.88
CA GLN A 612 6.78 -43.20 1.20
C GLN A 612 7.09 -41.94 2.01
N ASP A 613 8.32 -41.77 2.46
CA ASP A 613 8.78 -40.67 3.31
C ASP A 613 9.35 -39.48 2.53
N GLY A 614 9.51 -39.59 1.20
CA GLY A 614 9.98 -38.51 0.34
C GLY A 614 8.86 -37.80 -0.41
N MET A 615 9.09 -36.54 -0.76
CA MET A 615 8.12 -35.71 -1.48
C MET A 615 8.09 -36.02 -2.99
N TRP A 616 9.20 -36.51 -3.56
CA TRP A 616 9.29 -36.92 -4.96
C TRP A 616 8.54 -38.22 -5.24
N ASP A 617 7.67 -38.22 -6.25
CA ASP A 617 7.00 -39.41 -6.74
C ASP A 617 7.60 -39.83 -8.09
N GLU A 618 8.29 -40.97 -8.12
CA GLU A 618 8.98 -41.49 -9.31
C GLU A 618 8.02 -41.85 -10.46
N GLU A 619 6.78 -42.24 -10.14
CA GLU A 619 5.79 -42.59 -11.17
C GLU A 619 5.26 -41.34 -11.86
N ASP A 620 4.96 -40.30 -11.09
CA ASP A 620 4.45 -39.04 -11.61
C ASP A 620 5.54 -38.08 -12.12
N GLY A 621 6.79 -38.26 -11.69
CA GLY A 621 7.87 -37.31 -11.93
C GLY A 621 7.60 -35.94 -11.30
N PHE A 622 7.04 -35.94 -10.09
CA PHE A 622 6.49 -34.72 -9.47
C PHE A 622 6.67 -34.70 -7.94
N TYR A 623 6.81 -33.50 -7.37
CA TYR A 623 6.85 -33.31 -5.92
C TYR A 623 5.45 -33.07 -5.35
N TYR A 624 5.15 -33.71 -4.22
CA TYR A 624 3.90 -33.56 -3.49
C TYR A 624 4.13 -33.30 -2.01
N ASP A 625 3.19 -32.60 -1.38
CA ASP A 625 3.12 -32.51 0.08
C ASP A 625 2.93 -33.90 0.69
N LEU A 626 3.45 -34.07 1.91
CA LEU A 626 3.26 -35.28 2.71
C LEU A 626 2.31 -35.01 3.87
N LEU A 627 1.27 -35.84 3.97
CA LEU A 627 0.45 -35.96 5.16
C LEU A 627 1.09 -36.96 6.11
N ARG A 628 1.55 -36.48 7.27
CA ARG A 628 2.05 -37.30 8.38
C ARG A 628 0.92 -37.60 9.36
N LEU A 629 0.55 -38.87 9.47
CA LEU A 629 -0.49 -39.32 10.39
C LEU A 629 0.06 -39.44 11.83
N PRO A 630 -0.81 -39.43 12.86
CA PRO A 630 -0.39 -39.58 14.26
C PRO A 630 0.38 -40.87 14.58
N ASP A 631 0.20 -41.92 13.78
CA ASP A 631 0.93 -43.19 13.92
C ASP A 631 2.33 -43.17 13.30
N GLY A 632 2.73 -42.04 12.69
CA GLY A 632 4.02 -41.83 12.04
C GLY A 632 4.05 -42.20 10.56
N SER A 633 3.01 -42.84 10.02
CA SER A 633 2.93 -43.15 8.60
C SER A 633 2.76 -41.87 7.76
N ALA A 634 3.29 -41.90 6.53
CA ALA A 634 3.25 -40.78 5.60
C ALA A 634 2.48 -41.14 4.33
N LYS A 635 1.79 -40.15 3.75
CA LYS A 635 1.11 -40.29 2.47
C LYS A 635 1.25 -39.02 1.65
N ARG A 636 1.66 -39.15 0.38
CA ARG A 636 1.65 -38.05 -0.59
C ARG A 636 0.23 -37.57 -0.88
N LEU A 637 0.02 -36.26 -0.82
CA LEU A 637 -1.19 -35.61 -1.29
C LEU A 637 -1.04 -35.34 -2.79
N LYS A 638 -1.52 -36.26 -3.63
CA LYS A 638 -1.38 -36.20 -5.09
C LYS A 638 -2.26 -35.12 -5.74
N VAL A 639 -1.90 -33.86 -5.51
CA VAL A 639 -2.44 -32.67 -6.19
C VAL A 639 -1.34 -32.05 -7.04
N ARG A 640 -1.55 -31.98 -8.37
CA ARG A 640 -0.60 -31.35 -9.27
C ARG A 640 -0.87 -29.85 -9.33
N SER A 641 -0.11 -29.10 -8.55
CA SER A 641 -0.20 -27.64 -8.47
C SER A 641 1.18 -26.98 -8.50
N LEU A 642 1.22 -25.64 -8.50
CA LEU A 642 2.49 -24.89 -8.50
C LEU A 642 3.45 -25.33 -7.38
N VAL A 643 2.92 -25.80 -6.25
CA VAL A 643 3.68 -26.32 -5.10
C VAL A 643 4.74 -27.34 -5.51
N GLY A 644 4.37 -28.31 -6.37
CA GLY A 644 5.30 -29.36 -6.81
C GLY A 644 6.32 -28.90 -7.85
N LEU A 645 6.15 -27.69 -8.40
CA LEU A 645 7.09 -27.06 -9.33
C LEU A 645 8.09 -26.13 -8.62
N LEU A 646 7.80 -25.69 -7.39
CA LEU A 646 8.69 -24.79 -6.64
C LEU A 646 10.13 -25.29 -6.47
N PRO A 647 10.40 -26.61 -6.33
CA PRO A 647 11.77 -27.12 -6.32
C PRO A 647 12.60 -26.74 -7.55
N LEU A 648 11.97 -26.44 -8.70
CA LEU A 648 12.67 -25.97 -9.91
C LEU A 648 13.27 -24.57 -9.76
N CYS A 649 12.79 -23.77 -8.81
CA CYS A 649 13.32 -22.44 -8.54
C CYS A 649 14.68 -22.50 -7.80
N ALA A 650 15.03 -23.65 -7.20
CA ALA A 650 16.25 -23.82 -6.42
C ALA A 650 17.49 -24.02 -7.33
N VAL A 651 17.87 -22.98 -8.06
CA VAL A 651 19.03 -22.94 -8.96
C VAL A 651 19.92 -21.74 -8.62
N THR A 652 21.23 -21.98 -8.48
CA THR A 652 22.24 -20.92 -8.25
C THR A 652 23.31 -20.98 -9.33
N VAL A 653 23.76 -19.82 -9.78
CA VAL A 653 24.92 -19.68 -10.69
C VAL A 653 26.10 -19.17 -9.87
N ILE A 654 27.20 -19.93 -9.84
CA ILE A 654 28.44 -19.49 -9.19
C ILE A 654 29.44 -19.08 -10.27
N GLU A 655 29.77 -17.81 -10.32
CA GLU A 655 30.63 -17.23 -11.34
C GLU A 655 32.08 -17.70 -11.22
N LYS A 656 32.85 -17.59 -12.31
CA LYS A 656 34.25 -18.01 -12.33
C LYS A 656 35.08 -17.33 -11.24
N GLU A 657 34.91 -16.02 -11.07
CA GLU A 657 35.66 -15.23 -10.09
C GLU A 657 35.38 -15.67 -8.64
N GLN A 658 34.09 -15.92 -8.32
CA GLN A 658 33.67 -16.44 -7.02
C GLN A 658 34.27 -17.83 -6.73
N ARG A 659 34.37 -18.70 -7.74
CA ARG A 659 35.00 -20.03 -7.61
C ARG A 659 36.52 -19.96 -7.42
N GLU A 660 37.19 -19.06 -8.13
CA GLU A 660 38.66 -18.90 -8.04
C GLU A 660 39.09 -18.31 -6.69
N GLN A 661 38.23 -17.49 -6.06
CA GLN A 661 38.53 -16.84 -4.78
C GLN A 661 38.05 -17.62 -3.54
N ASN A 662 37.12 -18.58 -3.69
CA ASN A 662 36.67 -19.46 -2.60
C ASN A 662 37.00 -20.95 -2.88
N PRO A 663 38.28 -21.33 -3.12
CA PRO A 663 38.63 -22.68 -3.52
C PRO A 663 38.36 -23.72 -2.43
N ALA A 664 38.36 -23.34 -1.15
CA ALA A 664 38.08 -24.26 -0.05
C ALA A 664 36.58 -24.62 0.02
N ALA A 665 35.69 -23.65 -0.18
CA ALA A 665 34.25 -23.87 -0.25
C ALA A 665 33.84 -24.70 -1.49
N MET A 666 34.58 -24.60 -2.60
CA MET A 666 34.32 -25.39 -3.83
C MET A 666 34.91 -26.81 -3.79
N ALA A 667 35.76 -27.13 -2.81
CA ALA A 667 36.45 -28.41 -2.69
C ALA A 667 35.79 -29.39 -1.70
N GLN A 668 34.81 -28.92 -0.92
CA GLN A 668 33.95 -29.74 -0.05
C GLN A 668 32.68 -30.11 -0.79
#